data_AF-A0A9P6LJV9-F1
#
_entry.id   AF-A0A9P6LJV9-F1
#
_cell.length_a   1.000
_cell.length_b   1.000
_cell.length_c   1.000
_cell.angle_alpha   90.00
_cell.angle_beta   90.00
_cell.angle_gamma   90.00
#
_symmetry.space_group_name_H-M   'P 1'
#
loop_
_entity.id
_entity.type
_entity.pdbx_description
1 polymer ?
#
loop_
_entity_poly.entity_id
_entity_poly.type
_entity_poly.pdbx_seq_one_letter_code
_entity_poly.pdbx_strand_id
1 'polypeptide(L)'
;MPGEVVKEANPPPLPSHLPDNVLDLAVKTERKPLDEKVARSLRDFQNVACYIAAAMIFLRDNVLLESELKFEHVKPRLLGHWGTCPGLILVWSHLNLLIRNHDLDMIYVIGPGHGAPAALASLWLEGSLQRFYPDKYDVSKEGLSNLITTFSTPNGFPSHINSETPGAIHEGGELGYALAVSFGAVMDNPDLIVTCIVGDGEAESGPTATAWHAIKYLDPKESGAVIPILHVNGFKISERTIFGCMDDKEIVSLFSGYGYQVCIVDDLEDIDNDLSNALEWAVAEIKKIQKAARSDKPIIKPRWPMIALRTPKGWTGPKEVDGTIIEGSFKSHQVPLGKAGSDETHLEKLNEWLTRYDIGNLLTNGEPNSSILEAIPKNDAKKLGQFKTTYDPYIGLKLPDWKSLAVKPGEQVSCMKQTGQLLDKVMQENPHGFRMFTPDELESNKLDAVLKHTGRNFQWDEYSRAQGGRVIEILSEHCCQGFMQGYTLTGRVGLFPSYESFLGIVHTMMVQYAKFNKVAKQVEWRGELASINYIETSTWARQEHNGFSHQNPSFIGAVLNLKAEAARVYLPPDANCFLSTVHHCLQSKDKVNLVIGSKQPTATYLSVEDAAEHCRVGASIWPFASTDGGANPDVVLVGIGVEVTFEVVKAAELLHDLAPDLRVRVVNVTDLMVLRAEAKHPHALSRQVFLDMFTEDRDVVFNYHGYVTELQGLLFGRPGLDRMSVSGYCEEGTTTTPFDMMLENHVSRYHVAIQALKSGAKLNEKVKDNLLENIKSIHSKVTAIRGYFQQHGKVHDLPHPHLEISPSQTPKNPTNLTKPHPHSQRDDEDEQQNDAARRPENCEDSFRTDTKMVYYFTSTVVDPSAFIYVGKDKFENEELIKYGWEEDGTHSLTHSLSLTHLTTSQFHVDKLSSAHIYLRLPEQSSDASVTQMTWDAIPQPLLTDLAQLTKANSIEGNKKDNITVIYTPWSNLKKDGSMEVGQVSFKDPRKVKKVLVPQRENPVVNRLNKTKVERKPDLKQEREDRLKELRKRDQAASLLRKKEEARVMQERKEKKWQKDHAYDDLFSQDNMEESSNQNRNEDWEDDFM
;
A
#
# COMPACT_ATOMS: atom_id res chain seq x y z
N MET A 1 8.27 31.19 7.63
CA MET A 1 7.51 31.90 6.58
C MET A 1 6.14 32.20 7.16
N PRO A 2 5.58 33.43 7.05
CA PRO A 2 4.20 33.64 7.45
C PRO A 2 3.29 32.77 6.57
N GLY A 3 2.36 32.03 7.17
CA GLY A 3 1.42 31.17 6.46
C GLY A 3 0.41 31.95 5.61
N GLU A 4 -0.43 31.25 4.87
CA GLU A 4 -1.51 31.85 4.06
C GLU A 4 -2.42 32.73 4.94
N VAL A 5 -2.68 33.95 4.49
CA VAL A 5 -3.57 34.91 5.17
C VAL A 5 -4.86 35.04 4.37
N VAL A 6 -5.94 34.47 4.90
CA VAL A 6 -7.29 34.62 4.36
C VAL A 6 -7.83 36.00 4.79
N LYS A 7 -7.99 36.92 3.83
CA LYS A 7 -8.40 38.31 4.08
C LYS A 7 -9.91 38.48 4.22
N GLU A 8 -10.68 37.57 3.66
CA GLU A 8 -12.15 37.57 3.67
C GLU A 8 -12.66 36.13 3.73
N ALA A 9 -13.85 35.94 4.32
CA ALA A 9 -14.47 34.63 4.42
C ALA A 9 -14.96 34.17 3.05
N ASN A 10 -14.71 32.89 2.72
CA ASN A 10 -15.11 32.26 1.47
C ASN A 10 -14.67 33.06 0.22
N PRO A 11 -13.35 33.31 0.06
CA PRO A 11 -12.86 34.14 -1.04
C PRO A 11 -13.24 33.52 -2.39
N PRO A 12 -13.86 34.28 -3.30
CA PRO A 12 -14.26 33.74 -4.59
C PRO A 12 -13.04 33.35 -5.44
N PRO A 13 -13.20 32.42 -6.39
CA PRO A 13 -12.17 32.19 -7.41
C PRO A 13 -11.95 33.44 -8.25
N LEU A 14 -10.72 33.62 -8.74
CA LEU A 14 -10.44 34.68 -9.70
C LEU A 14 -11.07 34.31 -11.05
N PRO A 15 -11.63 35.26 -11.82
CA PRO A 15 -12.20 34.96 -13.12
C PRO A 15 -11.16 34.39 -14.08
N SER A 16 -11.49 33.28 -14.73
CA SER A 16 -10.67 32.67 -15.78
C SER A 16 -10.85 33.40 -17.12
N HIS A 17 -9.90 33.17 -18.02
CA HIS A 17 -9.94 33.68 -19.39
C HIS A 17 -10.75 32.79 -20.36
N LEU A 18 -11.46 31.78 -19.85
CA LEU A 18 -12.39 30.99 -20.67
C LEU A 18 -13.56 31.86 -21.15
N PRO A 19 -14.11 31.59 -22.34
CA PRO A 19 -15.21 32.37 -22.88
C PRO A 19 -16.52 32.05 -22.15
N ASP A 20 -17.38 33.06 -21.97
CA ASP A 20 -18.59 32.94 -21.14
C ASP A 20 -19.62 31.96 -21.68
N ASN A 21 -19.62 31.70 -23.00
CA ASN A 21 -20.49 30.71 -23.64
C ASN A 21 -20.21 29.26 -23.17
N VAL A 22 -19.10 29.00 -22.47
CA VAL A 22 -18.88 27.72 -21.78
C VAL A 22 -19.98 27.45 -20.74
N LEU A 23 -20.50 28.50 -20.09
CA LEU A 23 -21.57 28.36 -19.11
C LEU A 23 -22.90 27.93 -19.73
N ASP A 24 -23.06 28.01 -21.06
CA ASP A 24 -24.23 27.45 -21.75
C ASP A 24 -24.27 25.92 -21.68
N LEU A 25 -23.15 25.26 -21.34
CA LEU A 25 -23.09 23.82 -21.07
C LEU A 25 -23.55 23.44 -19.65
N ALA A 26 -23.64 24.43 -18.75
CA ALA A 26 -24.14 24.22 -17.40
C ALA A 26 -25.67 24.03 -17.43
N VAL A 27 -26.15 23.16 -16.57
CA VAL A 27 -27.58 22.90 -16.41
C VAL A 27 -28.19 24.02 -15.59
N LYS A 28 -29.32 24.55 -16.08
CA LYS A 28 -30.18 25.47 -15.34
C LYS A 28 -31.44 24.73 -14.95
N THR A 29 -31.65 24.51 -13.66
CA THR A 29 -32.83 23.82 -13.14
C THR A 29 -34.02 24.76 -13.07
N GLU A 30 -35.23 24.22 -13.23
CA GLU A 30 -36.44 24.97 -12.93
C GLU A 30 -36.53 25.19 -11.42
N ARG A 31 -36.53 26.45 -10.97
CA ARG A 31 -36.70 26.77 -9.54
C ARG A 31 -38.15 26.53 -9.12
N LYS A 32 -38.43 25.36 -8.55
CA LYS A 32 -39.70 25.07 -7.89
C LYS A 32 -39.51 25.25 -6.39
N PRO A 33 -40.31 26.11 -5.74
CA PRO A 33 -40.20 26.30 -4.30
C PRO A 33 -40.67 25.02 -3.60
N LEU A 34 -39.92 24.63 -2.58
CA LEU A 34 -40.29 23.61 -1.61
C LEU A 34 -41.56 24.05 -0.89
N ASP A 35 -42.42 23.07 -0.59
CA ASP A 35 -43.54 23.27 0.32
C ASP A 35 -43.02 23.81 1.67
N GLU A 36 -43.71 24.79 2.26
CA GLU A 36 -43.23 25.49 3.46
C GLU A 36 -43.00 24.54 4.63
N LYS A 37 -43.83 23.49 4.77
CA LYS A 37 -43.68 22.48 5.82
C LYS A 37 -42.44 21.63 5.59
N VAL A 38 -42.15 21.29 4.32
CA VAL A 38 -40.94 20.54 3.94
C VAL A 38 -39.69 21.38 4.12
N ALA A 39 -39.69 22.64 3.69
CA ALA A 39 -38.58 23.56 3.89
C ALA A 39 -38.26 23.76 5.38
N ARG A 40 -39.30 23.89 6.22
CA ARG A 40 -39.14 23.94 7.67
C ARG A 40 -38.55 22.65 8.25
N SER A 41 -39.05 21.49 7.79
CA SER A 41 -38.54 20.19 8.21
C SER A 41 -37.06 20.00 7.91
N LEU A 42 -36.62 20.35 6.70
CA LEU A 42 -35.21 20.31 6.31
C LEU A 42 -34.36 21.20 7.22
N ARG A 43 -34.79 22.45 7.44
CA ARG A 43 -34.07 23.40 8.29
C ARG A 43 -33.98 22.92 9.74
N ASP A 44 -35.07 22.40 10.30
CA ASP A 44 -35.11 21.87 11.67
C ASP A 44 -34.19 20.65 11.80
N PHE A 45 -34.24 19.71 10.84
CA PHE A 45 -33.32 18.57 10.79
C PHE A 45 -31.85 19.03 10.74
N GLN A 46 -31.53 19.96 9.83
CA GLN A 46 -30.17 20.47 9.64
C GLN A 46 -29.67 21.19 10.90
N ASN A 47 -30.50 22.01 11.54
CA ASN A 47 -30.14 22.70 12.78
C ASN A 47 -29.83 21.71 13.91
N VAL A 48 -30.69 20.71 14.12
CA VAL A 48 -30.46 19.71 15.16
C VAL A 48 -29.24 18.85 14.84
N ALA A 49 -29.08 18.40 13.59
CA ALA A 49 -27.91 17.61 13.20
C ALA A 49 -26.60 18.41 13.35
N CYS A 50 -26.58 19.69 12.96
CA CYS A 50 -25.43 20.57 13.13
C CYS A 50 -25.12 20.80 14.62
N TYR A 51 -26.14 20.99 15.45
CA TYR A 51 -25.98 21.08 16.90
C TYR A 51 -25.34 19.81 17.46
N ILE A 52 -25.90 18.62 17.16
CA ILE A 52 -25.39 17.35 17.69
C ILE A 52 -23.95 17.12 17.22
N ALA A 53 -23.65 17.42 15.96
CA ALA A 53 -22.31 17.33 15.40
C ALA A 53 -21.30 18.24 16.12
N ALA A 54 -21.67 19.50 16.39
CA ALA A 54 -20.85 20.41 17.17
C ALA A 54 -20.72 19.94 18.64
N ALA A 55 -21.83 19.58 19.28
CA ALA A 55 -21.86 19.10 20.66
C ALA A 55 -20.97 17.88 20.87
N MET A 56 -20.96 16.92 19.94
CA MET A 56 -20.05 15.76 19.97
C MET A 56 -18.57 16.16 20.09
N ILE A 57 -18.15 17.28 19.50
CA ILE A 57 -16.76 17.76 19.57
C ILE A 57 -16.45 18.37 20.94
N PHE A 58 -17.42 19.07 21.54
CA PHE A 58 -17.17 19.93 22.70
C PHE A 58 -17.73 19.43 24.03
N LEU A 59 -18.92 18.85 24.08
CA LEU A 59 -19.66 18.65 25.33
C LEU A 59 -19.44 17.26 25.94
N ARG A 60 -19.23 17.21 27.26
CA ARG A 60 -19.25 15.99 28.09
C ARG A 60 -20.42 15.96 29.08
N ASP A 61 -21.17 17.06 29.18
CA ASP A 61 -22.36 17.21 30.02
C ASP A 61 -23.21 18.40 29.48
N ASN A 62 -24.40 18.63 30.05
CA ASN A 62 -25.35 19.68 29.66
C ASN A 62 -25.70 19.64 28.16
N VAL A 63 -25.93 18.43 27.64
CA VAL A 63 -26.12 18.13 26.21
C VAL A 63 -27.40 18.69 25.58
N LEU A 64 -28.30 19.26 26.40
CA LEU A 64 -29.53 19.91 25.96
C LEU A 64 -29.53 21.42 26.26
N LEU A 65 -28.41 21.99 26.72
CA LEU A 65 -28.30 23.41 27.13
C LEU A 65 -29.39 23.85 28.13
N GLU A 66 -29.71 23.01 29.12
CA GLU A 66 -30.73 23.32 30.15
C GLU A 66 -30.26 24.44 31.10
N SER A 67 -28.96 24.75 31.09
CA SER A 67 -28.33 25.86 31.78
C SER A 67 -27.18 26.45 30.95
N GLU A 68 -26.67 27.61 31.35
CA GLU A 68 -25.50 28.23 30.70
C GLU A 68 -24.27 27.31 30.74
N LEU A 69 -23.48 27.30 29.66
CA LEU A 69 -22.29 26.47 29.60
C LEU A 69 -21.21 26.93 30.58
N LYS A 70 -20.54 25.93 31.18
CA LYS A 70 -19.41 26.09 32.09
C LYS A 70 -18.26 25.23 31.58
N PHE A 71 -17.03 25.53 32.00
CA PHE A 71 -15.86 24.71 31.66
C PHE A 71 -16.03 23.23 32.03
N GLU A 72 -16.77 22.93 33.10
CA GLU A 72 -17.04 21.56 33.53
C GLU A 72 -17.92 20.76 32.54
N HIS A 73 -18.68 21.43 31.67
CA HIS A 73 -19.47 20.79 30.63
C HIS A 73 -18.64 20.48 29.37
N VAL A 74 -17.43 21.04 29.24
CA VAL A 74 -16.58 20.88 28.05
C VAL A 74 -15.63 19.69 28.23
N LYS A 75 -15.43 18.92 27.15
CA LYS A 75 -14.48 17.79 27.11
C LYS A 75 -13.06 18.28 27.41
N PRO A 76 -12.28 17.52 28.20
CA PRO A 76 -10.88 17.88 28.47
C PRO A 76 -9.98 17.77 27.22
N ARG A 77 -10.39 16.98 26.23
CA ARG A 77 -9.73 16.85 24.93
C ARG A 77 -10.76 17.03 23.84
N LEU A 78 -10.60 18.08 23.04
CA LEU A 78 -11.46 18.38 21.90
C LEU A 78 -10.94 17.62 20.67
N LEU A 79 -11.72 16.66 20.19
CA LEU A 79 -11.36 15.80 19.06
C LEU A 79 -12.54 15.74 18.07
N GLY A 80 -12.24 15.86 16.79
CA GLY A 80 -13.23 15.83 15.71
C GLY A 80 -12.98 16.90 14.66
N HIS A 81 -13.83 16.92 13.64
CA HIS A 81 -13.76 17.88 12.53
C HIS A 81 -15.12 18.54 12.35
N TRP A 82 -15.15 19.87 12.34
CA TRP A 82 -16.36 20.64 12.06
C TRP A 82 -16.49 21.01 10.58
N GLY A 83 -15.38 21.38 9.94
CA GLY A 83 -15.41 22.14 8.68
C GLY A 83 -16.23 21.54 7.54
N THR A 84 -16.33 20.21 7.46
CA THR A 84 -17.12 19.53 6.42
C THR A 84 -18.56 19.22 6.84
N CYS A 85 -18.86 19.19 8.14
CA CYS A 85 -20.10 18.63 8.68
C CYS A 85 -21.38 19.30 8.16
N PRO A 86 -21.49 20.64 8.10
CA PRO A 86 -22.70 21.31 7.62
C PRO A 86 -23.10 20.91 6.19
N GLY A 87 -22.13 20.84 5.28
CA GLY A 87 -22.40 20.44 3.89
C GLY A 87 -22.80 18.96 3.78
N LEU A 88 -22.24 18.09 4.61
CA LEU A 88 -22.63 16.68 4.67
C LEU A 88 -24.08 16.52 5.18
N ILE A 89 -24.46 17.27 6.21
CA ILE A 89 -25.80 17.29 6.81
C ILE A 89 -26.83 17.85 5.83
N LEU A 90 -26.48 18.93 5.12
CA LEU A 90 -27.32 19.51 4.07
C LEU A 90 -27.68 18.43 3.04
N VAL A 91 -26.68 17.77 2.45
CA VAL A 91 -26.91 16.68 1.48
C VAL A 91 -27.73 15.56 2.11
N TRP A 92 -27.38 15.10 3.32
CA TRP A 92 -28.09 14.01 4.01
C TRP A 92 -29.59 14.29 4.17
N SER A 93 -29.95 15.49 4.60
CA SER A 93 -31.35 15.91 4.79
C SER A 93 -32.15 15.88 3.47
N HIS A 94 -31.52 16.30 2.37
CA HIS A 94 -32.14 16.28 1.04
C HIS A 94 -32.23 14.86 0.44
N LEU A 95 -31.26 13.99 0.73
CA LEU A 95 -31.34 12.59 0.31
C LEU A 95 -32.48 11.86 1.03
N ASN A 96 -32.70 12.13 2.33
CA ASN A 96 -33.87 11.63 3.05
C ASN A 96 -35.18 12.06 2.40
N LEU A 97 -35.29 13.34 2.06
CA LEU A 97 -36.45 13.88 1.35
C LEU A 97 -36.66 13.21 -0.01
N LEU A 98 -35.59 13.00 -0.76
CA LEU A 98 -35.61 12.39 -2.09
C LEU A 98 -36.04 10.91 -2.02
N ILE A 99 -35.51 10.14 -1.06
CA ILE A 99 -35.93 8.75 -0.81
C ILE A 99 -37.40 8.72 -0.39
N ARG A 100 -37.83 9.60 0.53
CA ARG A 100 -39.23 9.69 0.97
C ARG A 100 -40.19 9.95 -0.18
N ASN A 101 -39.82 10.83 -1.13
CA ASN A 101 -40.66 11.23 -2.24
C ASN A 101 -40.72 10.16 -3.36
N HIS A 102 -39.65 9.40 -3.56
CA HIS A 102 -39.49 8.53 -4.74
C HIS A 102 -39.29 7.04 -4.43
N ASP A 103 -39.25 6.65 -3.16
CA ASP A 103 -39.00 5.28 -2.67
C ASP A 103 -37.70 4.64 -3.23
N LEU A 104 -36.66 5.46 -3.35
CA LEU A 104 -35.38 5.07 -3.98
C LEU A 104 -34.58 4.10 -3.10
N ASP A 105 -33.94 3.13 -3.74
CA ASP A 105 -32.82 2.41 -3.15
C ASP A 105 -31.58 3.27 -3.28
N MET A 106 -31.05 3.74 -2.13
CA MET A 106 -29.98 4.71 -2.12
C MET A 106 -28.92 4.42 -1.06
N ILE A 107 -27.67 4.66 -1.43
CA ILE A 107 -26.53 4.69 -0.50
C ILE A 107 -25.89 6.08 -0.59
N TYR A 108 -25.48 6.61 0.57
CA TYR A 108 -24.70 7.84 0.64
C TYR A 108 -23.25 7.51 0.97
N VAL A 109 -22.35 7.70 0.01
CA VAL A 109 -20.90 7.53 0.18
C VAL A 109 -20.28 8.88 0.49
N ILE A 110 -19.63 8.96 1.65
CA ILE A 110 -18.98 10.19 2.14
C ILE A 110 -17.47 10.08 1.92
N GLY A 111 -16.97 10.82 0.92
CA GLY A 111 -15.54 10.99 0.67
C GLY A 111 -14.78 11.65 1.82
N PRO A 112 -15.18 12.84 2.32
CA PRO A 112 -14.57 13.47 3.49
C PRO A 112 -15.02 12.78 4.79
N GLY A 113 -14.60 11.53 4.99
CA GLY A 113 -15.02 10.65 6.08
C GLY A 113 -14.61 11.09 7.48
N HIS A 114 -13.72 12.08 7.58
CA HIS A 114 -13.43 12.81 8.82
C HIS A 114 -14.63 13.59 9.37
N GLY A 115 -15.69 13.76 8.57
CA GLY A 115 -16.99 14.31 8.95
C GLY A 115 -17.91 13.34 9.70
N ALA A 116 -17.38 12.38 10.45
CA ALA A 116 -18.18 11.44 11.26
C ALA A 116 -19.26 12.09 12.13
N PRO A 117 -19.03 13.27 12.75
CA PRO A 117 -20.08 13.95 13.52
C PRO A 117 -21.36 14.20 12.71
N ALA A 118 -21.24 14.58 11.44
CA ALA A 118 -22.41 14.79 10.57
C ALA A 118 -23.18 13.50 10.30
N ALA A 119 -22.46 12.40 10.02
CA ALA A 119 -23.06 11.10 9.77
C ALA A 119 -23.78 10.57 11.01
N LEU A 120 -23.12 10.56 12.17
CA LEU A 120 -23.68 10.05 13.42
C LEU A 120 -24.88 10.87 13.89
N ALA A 121 -24.83 12.19 13.78
CA ALA A 121 -25.96 13.06 14.11
C ALA A 121 -27.18 12.76 13.24
N SER A 122 -26.97 12.60 11.92
CA SER A 122 -28.04 12.29 10.97
C SER A 122 -28.62 10.90 11.20
N LEU A 123 -27.77 9.90 11.48
CA LEU A 123 -28.18 8.53 11.77
C LEU A 123 -28.94 8.40 13.09
N TRP A 124 -28.62 9.23 14.08
CA TRP A 124 -29.39 9.30 15.32
C TRP A 124 -30.80 9.85 15.05
N LEU A 125 -30.92 10.96 14.31
CA LEU A 125 -32.22 11.54 13.95
C LEU A 125 -33.10 10.60 13.11
N GLU A 126 -32.49 9.79 12.24
CA GLU A 126 -33.20 8.75 11.48
C GLU A 126 -33.66 7.54 12.32
N GLY A 127 -33.17 7.40 13.56
CA GLY A 127 -33.35 6.20 14.37
C GLY A 127 -32.50 5.01 13.91
N SER A 128 -31.54 5.23 13.01
CA SER A 128 -30.62 4.20 12.50
C SER A 128 -29.65 3.73 13.59
N LEU A 129 -29.11 4.65 14.41
CA LEU A 129 -28.27 4.24 15.54
C LEU A 129 -29.05 3.41 16.57
N GLN A 130 -30.29 3.82 16.89
CA GLN A 130 -31.17 3.05 17.78
C GLN A 130 -31.40 1.61 17.29
N ARG A 131 -31.62 1.42 15.99
CA ARG A 131 -31.83 0.08 15.43
C ARG A 131 -30.62 -0.86 15.63
N PHE A 132 -29.41 -0.34 15.42
CA PHE A 132 -28.19 -1.16 15.42
C PHE A 132 -27.46 -1.19 16.76
N TYR A 133 -27.78 -0.25 17.65
CA TYR A 133 -27.24 -0.11 19.00
C TYR A 133 -28.37 0.21 20.00
N PRO A 134 -29.35 -0.69 20.15
CA PRO A 134 -30.47 -0.48 21.06
C PRO A 134 -29.97 -0.26 22.49
N ASP A 135 -30.72 0.49 23.28
CA ASP A 135 -30.44 0.83 24.68
C ASP A 135 -29.21 1.74 24.90
N LYS A 136 -28.39 1.98 23.86
CA LYS A 136 -27.18 2.82 23.94
C LYS A 136 -27.36 4.15 23.24
N TYR A 137 -27.90 4.15 22.03
CA TYR A 137 -28.04 5.33 21.17
C TYR A 137 -29.49 5.53 20.71
N ASP A 138 -30.43 5.21 21.59
CA ASP A 138 -31.86 5.43 21.37
C ASP A 138 -32.17 6.91 21.09
N VAL A 139 -33.25 7.17 20.36
CA VAL A 139 -33.76 8.51 20.11
C VAL A 139 -34.45 9.04 21.37
N SER A 140 -33.64 9.34 22.39
CA SER A 140 -34.05 9.80 23.72
C SER A 140 -32.98 10.72 24.32
N LYS A 141 -33.32 11.41 25.44
CA LYS A 141 -32.36 12.24 26.19
C LYS A 141 -31.10 11.45 26.60
N GLU A 142 -31.26 10.20 27.02
CA GLU A 142 -30.13 9.35 27.45
C GLU A 142 -29.28 8.91 26.27
N GLY A 143 -29.90 8.41 25.20
CA GLY A 143 -29.15 7.98 24.00
C GLY A 143 -28.43 9.13 23.31
N LEU A 144 -29.03 10.34 23.29
CA LEU A 144 -28.38 11.55 22.82
C LEU A 144 -27.17 11.93 23.68
N SER A 145 -27.33 11.88 25.01
CA SER A 145 -26.24 12.13 25.96
C SER A 145 -25.10 11.15 25.74
N ASN A 146 -25.40 9.85 25.60
CA ASN A 146 -24.41 8.83 25.30
C ASN A 146 -23.67 9.12 24.00
N LEU A 147 -24.37 9.48 22.92
CA LEU A 147 -23.76 9.82 21.64
C LEU A 147 -22.79 11.00 21.76
N ILE A 148 -23.25 12.11 22.36
CA ILE A 148 -22.46 13.34 22.49
C ILE A 148 -21.24 13.13 23.39
N THR A 149 -21.45 12.58 24.58
CA THR A 149 -20.41 12.49 25.61
C THR A 149 -19.34 11.45 25.28
N THR A 150 -19.70 10.36 24.58
CA THR A 150 -18.76 9.27 24.24
C THR A 150 -18.07 9.42 22.89
N PHE A 151 -18.49 10.35 22.03
CA PHE A 151 -17.82 10.58 20.74
C PHE A 151 -16.33 10.91 20.93
N SER A 152 -15.47 10.18 20.20
CA SER A 152 -14.00 10.29 20.26
C SER A 152 -13.41 10.12 21.66
N THR A 153 -14.08 9.37 22.54
CA THR A 153 -13.54 8.89 23.82
C THR A 153 -13.28 7.39 23.78
N PRO A 154 -12.55 6.80 24.75
CA PRO A 154 -12.54 5.36 24.91
C PRO A 154 -13.98 4.80 24.96
N ASN A 155 -14.24 3.69 24.27
CA ASN A 155 -15.52 2.97 24.22
C ASN A 155 -16.70 3.67 23.49
N GLY A 156 -16.45 4.80 22.82
CA GLY A 156 -17.42 5.42 21.90
C GLY A 156 -16.96 5.40 20.45
N PHE A 157 -17.73 6.05 19.57
CA PHE A 157 -17.40 6.11 18.14
C PHE A 157 -16.10 6.90 17.88
N PRO A 158 -15.28 6.49 16.88
CA PRO A 158 -14.10 7.23 16.48
C PRO A 158 -14.44 8.52 15.72
N SER A 159 -13.41 9.30 15.39
CA SER A 159 -13.55 10.59 14.71
C SER A 159 -13.81 10.51 13.20
N HIS A 160 -13.72 9.31 12.62
CA HIS A 160 -13.97 9.04 11.20
C HIS A 160 -15.11 8.03 11.06
N ILE A 161 -15.82 8.11 9.93
CA ILE A 161 -16.78 7.08 9.53
C ILE A 161 -16.03 5.75 9.43
N ASN A 162 -16.62 4.68 9.91
CA ASN A 162 -16.04 3.35 9.81
C ASN A 162 -17.16 2.30 9.67
N SER A 163 -16.83 1.01 9.75
CA SER A 163 -17.81 -0.07 9.65
C SER A 163 -18.74 -0.21 10.85
N GLU A 164 -18.50 0.51 11.96
CA GLU A 164 -19.46 0.65 13.06
C GLU A 164 -20.55 1.68 12.73
N THR A 165 -20.38 2.46 11.68
CA THR A 165 -21.37 3.48 11.25
C THR A 165 -22.41 2.82 10.34
N PRO A 166 -23.69 2.72 10.72
CA PRO A 166 -24.74 2.17 9.86
C PRO A 166 -24.83 2.90 8.51
N GLY A 167 -25.04 2.16 7.42
CA GLY A 167 -25.06 2.70 6.06
C GLY A 167 -23.68 2.84 5.40
N ALA A 168 -22.57 2.74 6.15
CA ALA A 168 -21.24 2.95 5.60
C ALA A 168 -20.75 1.74 4.77
N ILE A 169 -20.30 2.04 3.55
CA ILE A 169 -19.51 1.13 2.69
C ILE A 169 -18.14 1.75 2.33
N HIS A 170 -17.78 2.87 2.95
CA HIS A 170 -16.52 3.56 2.74
C HIS A 170 -16.21 4.40 3.98
N GLU A 171 -14.97 4.34 4.46
CA GLU A 171 -14.54 5.08 5.67
C GLU A 171 -14.11 6.52 5.37
N GLY A 172 -13.50 6.79 4.20
CA GLY A 172 -13.09 8.16 3.82
C GLY A 172 -11.98 8.76 4.70
N GLY A 173 -11.18 7.91 5.36
CA GLY A 173 -9.98 8.33 6.10
C GLY A 173 -8.78 8.60 5.17
N GLU A 174 -8.37 7.59 4.41
CA GLU A 174 -7.49 7.79 3.26
C GLU A 174 -8.35 8.22 2.06
N LEU A 175 -8.27 9.50 1.71
CA LEU A 175 -9.06 10.11 0.64
C LEU A 175 -8.62 9.60 -0.74
N GLY A 176 -9.56 9.50 -1.69
CA GLY A 176 -9.24 9.37 -3.11
C GLY A 176 -10.06 8.35 -3.89
N TYR A 177 -10.77 7.46 -3.22
CA TYR A 177 -11.41 6.32 -3.88
C TYR A 177 -12.89 6.14 -3.53
N ALA A 178 -13.51 7.12 -2.87
CA ALA A 178 -14.95 7.14 -2.62
C ALA A 178 -15.77 7.05 -3.91
N LEU A 179 -15.35 7.77 -4.95
CA LEU A 179 -16.03 7.78 -6.24
C LEU A 179 -15.90 6.43 -6.95
N ALA A 180 -14.71 5.83 -6.98
CA ALA A 180 -14.51 4.50 -7.57
C ALA A 180 -15.32 3.42 -6.82
N VAL A 181 -15.33 3.44 -5.49
CA VAL A 181 -16.18 2.56 -4.66
C VAL A 181 -17.66 2.72 -5.01
N SER A 182 -18.13 3.95 -5.20
CA SER A 182 -19.52 4.24 -5.57
C SER A 182 -19.90 3.64 -6.93
N PHE A 183 -19.02 3.73 -7.92
CA PHE A 183 -19.24 3.11 -9.23
C PHE A 183 -19.23 1.57 -9.15
N GLY A 184 -18.33 0.98 -8.35
CA GLY A 184 -18.34 -0.45 -8.08
C GLY A 184 -19.66 -0.94 -7.47
N ALA A 185 -20.20 -0.18 -6.52
CA ALA A 185 -21.41 -0.52 -5.80
C ALA A 185 -22.67 -0.61 -6.70
N VAL A 186 -22.77 0.26 -7.71
CA VAL A 186 -23.93 0.31 -8.63
C VAL A 186 -23.85 -0.67 -9.81
N MET A 187 -22.68 -1.23 -10.11
CA MET A 187 -22.53 -2.20 -11.19
C MET A 187 -23.42 -3.42 -10.93
N ASP A 188 -24.15 -3.88 -11.95
CA ASP A 188 -25.21 -4.92 -11.92
C ASP A 188 -26.26 -4.76 -10.81
N ASN A 189 -26.47 -3.54 -10.32
CA ASN A 189 -27.55 -3.22 -9.39
C ASN A 189 -28.42 -2.11 -9.98
N PRO A 190 -29.36 -2.44 -10.88
CA PRO A 190 -30.00 -1.49 -11.79
C PRO A 190 -30.80 -0.38 -11.10
N ASP A 191 -31.35 -0.65 -9.91
CA ASP A 191 -32.24 0.29 -9.23
C ASP A 191 -31.53 1.07 -8.12
N LEU A 192 -30.28 0.73 -7.82
CA LEU A 192 -29.47 1.44 -6.83
C LEU A 192 -28.96 2.79 -7.37
N ILE A 193 -29.18 3.84 -6.59
CA ILE A 193 -28.50 5.12 -6.76
C ILE A 193 -27.48 5.29 -5.63
N VAL A 194 -26.23 5.58 -5.98
CA VAL A 194 -25.23 6.00 -4.98
C VAL A 194 -25.01 7.49 -5.13
N THR A 195 -25.34 8.25 -4.10
CA THR A 195 -24.89 9.65 -4.02
C THR A 195 -23.50 9.65 -3.40
N CYS A 196 -22.50 10.18 -4.11
CA CYS A 196 -21.12 10.23 -3.65
C CYS A 196 -20.71 11.69 -3.46
N ILE A 197 -20.50 12.11 -2.23
CA ILE A 197 -19.91 13.44 -1.97
C ILE A 197 -18.38 13.32 -1.98
N VAL A 198 -17.75 14.11 -2.85
CA VAL A 198 -16.31 14.16 -3.05
C VAL A 198 -15.81 15.49 -2.50
N GLY A 199 -14.91 15.46 -1.53
CA GLY A 199 -14.29 16.70 -1.03
C GLY A 199 -13.46 17.35 -2.14
N ASP A 200 -13.50 18.67 -2.28
CA ASP A 200 -12.65 19.39 -3.23
C ASP A 200 -11.14 19.15 -3.03
N GLY A 201 -10.69 18.95 -1.79
CA GLY A 201 -9.32 18.49 -1.51
C GLY A 201 -9.06 17.03 -1.88
N GLU A 202 -10.06 16.15 -1.74
CA GLU A 202 -9.98 14.75 -2.19
C GLU A 202 -9.92 14.66 -3.72
N ALA A 203 -10.59 15.57 -4.42
CA ALA A 203 -10.60 15.66 -5.87
C ALA A 203 -9.22 15.98 -6.47
N GLU A 204 -8.27 16.49 -5.68
CA GLU A 204 -6.87 16.71 -6.09
C GLU A 204 -6.06 15.41 -6.15
N SER A 205 -6.55 14.31 -5.56
CA SER A 205 -5.83 13.04 -5.54
C SER A 205 -5.85 12.35 -6.91
N GLY A 206 -4.76 11.66 -7.25
CA GLY A 206 -4.66 10.86 -8.47
C GLY A 206 -5.80 9.84 -8.64
N PRO A 207 -6.16 9.07 -7.60
CA PRO A 207 -7.27 8.12 -7.64
C PRO A 207 -8.64 8.77 -7.96
N THR A 208 -8.97 9.91 -7.36
CA THR A 208 -10.25 10.59 -7.65
C THR A 208 -10.26 11.18 -9.06
N ALA A 209 -9.15 11.79 -9.48
CA ALA A 209 -9.03 12.42 -10.79
C ALA A 209 -9.35 11.44 -11.93
N THR A 210 -8.89 10.19 -11.83
CA THR A 210 -9.21 9.14 -12.81
C THR A 210 -10.62 8.55 -12.64
N ALA A 211 -11.15 8.48 -11.40
CA ALA A 211 -12.46 7.89 -11.12
C ALA A 211 -13.64 8.61 -11.81
N TRP A 212 -13.50 9.89 -12.18
CA TRP A 212 -14.48 10.61 -12.99
C TRP A 212 -14.70 9.99 -14.40
N HIS A 213 -13.80 9.13 -14.87
CA HIS A 213 -13.99 8.40 -16.12
C HIS A 213 -14.88 7.16 -15.97
N ALA A 214 -15.23 6.74 -14.75
CA ALA A 214 -15.96 5.50 -14.49
C ALA A 214 -17.37 5.43 -15.12
N ILE A 215 -18.00 6.58 -15.39
CA ILE A 215 -19.27 6.63 -16.15
C ILE A 215 -19.19 5.98 -17.53
N LYS A 216 -17.99 5.86 -18.09
CA LYS A 216 -17.74 5.24 -19.39
C LYS A 216 -17.80 3.70 -19.32
N TYR A 217 -17.83 3.13 -18.12
CA TYR A 217 -17.91 1.69 -17.85
C TYR A 217 -19.25 1.29 -17.20
N LEU A 218 -20.20 2.23 -17.11
CA LEU A 218 -21.49 2.02 -16.46
C LEU A 218 -22.58 1.78 -17.51
N ASP A 219 -23.01 0.53 -17.67
CA ASP A 219 -24.13 0.17 -18.57
C ASP A 219 -25.47 0.55 -17.91
N PRO A 220 -26.22 1.56 -18.41
CA PRO A 220 -27.47 1.99 -17.78
C PRO A 220 -28.60 0.95 -17.86
N LYS A 221 -28.45 -0.09 -18.69
CA LYS A 221 -29.42 -1.18 -18.78
C LYS A 221 -29.33 -2.11 -17.58
N GLU A 222 -28.12 -2.45 -17.16
CA GLU A 222 -27.86 -3.45 -16.11
C GLU A 222 -27.41 -2.85 -14.78
N SER A 223 -26.82 -1.67 -14.81
CA SER A 223 -26.26 -1.00 -13.63
C SER A 223 -27.13 0.15 -13.15
N GLY A 224 -26.93 0.49 -11.88
CA GLY A 224 -27.52 1.64 -11.23
C GLY A 224 -26.86 2.94 -11.70
N ALA A 225 -26.89 3.96 -10.85
CA ALA A 225 -26.31 5.26 -11.18
C ALA A 225 -25.62 5.92 -10.00
N VAL A 226 -24.58 6.70 -10.30
CA VAL A 226 -23.90 7.53 -9.29
C VAL A 226 -24.30 8.98 -9.50
N ILE A 227 -24.70 9.67 -8.43
CA ILE A 227 -24.81 11.13 -8.37
C ILE A 227 -23.56 11.65 -7.66
N PRO A 228 -22.50 12.03 -8.39
CA PRO A 228 -21.35 12.64 -7.77
C PRO A 228 -21.64 14.11 -7.43
N ILE A 229 -21.35 14.47 -6.18
CA ILE A 229 -21.40 15.84 -5.67
C ILE A 229 -19.97 16.27 -5.37
N LEU A 230 -19.41 17.16 -6.18
CA LEU A 230 -18.16 17.83 -5.83
C LEU A 230 -18.47 18.90 -4.77
N HIS A 231 -18.03 18.69 -3.54
CA HIS A 231 -18.23 19.63 -2.44
C HIS A 231 -17.12 20.67 -2.41
N VAL A 232 -17.36 21.78 -3.08
CA VAL A 232 -16.44 22.91 -3.19
C VAL A 232 -16.65 23.84 -2.00
N ASN A 233 -16.08 23.47 -0.85
CA ASN A 233 -16.06 24.33 0.32
C ASN A 233 -14.84 25.28 0.37
N GLY A 234 -13.96 25.17 -0.62
CA GLY A 234 -12.91 26.13 -0.95
C GLY A 234 -11.56 25.82 -0.32
N PHE A 235 -11.49 24.89 0.65
CA PHE A 235 -10.30 24.69 1.48
C PHE A 235 -10.08 23.23 1.87
N LYS A 236 -8.82 22.85 2.05
CA LYS A 236 -8.40 21.60 2.69
C LYS A 236 -7.90 21.86 4.12
N ILE A 237 -6.85 21.19 4.58
CA ILE A 237 -6.43 21.28 6.00
C ILE A 237 -5.92 22.67 6.35
N SER A 238 -5.08 23.24 5.49
CA SER A 238 -4.31 24.45 5.80
C SER A 238 -4.18 25.43 4.65
N GLU A 239 -4.90 25.19 3.54
CA GLU A 239 -4.85 26.00 2.34
C GLU A 239 -6.11 25.85 1.49
N ARG A 240 -6.25 26.71 0.47
CA ARG A 240 -7.27 26.56 -0.57
C ARG A 240 -7.09 25.29 -1.40
N THR A 241 -8.17 24.88 -2.07
CA THR A 241 -8.16 23.75 -3.02
C THR A 241 -8.06 24.22 -4.46
N ILE A 242 -7.57 23.36 -5.35
CA ILE A 242 -7.55 23.63 -6.80
C ILE A 242 -8.96 23.95 -7.28
N PHE A 243 -9.95 23.12 -6.94
CA PHE A 243 -11.35 23.31 -7.33
C PHE A 243 -12.01 24.50 -6.62
N GLY A 244 -11.58 24.82 -5.40
CA GLY A 244 -11.97 26.04 -4.70
C GLY A 244 -11.45 27.31 -5.38
N CYS A 245 -10.36 27.20 -6.14
CA CYS A 245 -9.77 28.28 -6.94
C CYS A 245 -10.30 28.34 -8.38
N MET A 246 -11.06 27.34 -8.83
CA MET A 246 -11.66 27.34 -10.17
C MET A 246 -12.95 28.13 -10.20
N ASP A 247 -13.08 29.02 -11.20
CA ASP A 247 -14.35 29.65 -11.50
C ASP A 247 -15.32 28.65 -12.16
N ASP A 248 -16.57 29.06 -12.33
CA ASP A 248 -17.60 28.16 -12.87
C ASP A 248 -17.34 27.76 -14.32
N LYS A 249 -16.65 28.61 -15.09
CA LYS A 249 -16.27 28.29 -16.48
C LYS A 249 -15.29 27.14 -16.50
N GLU A 250 -14.32 27.12 -15.60
CA GLU A 250 -13.35 26.04 -15.47
C GLU A 250 -14.00 24.73 -15.02
N ILE A 251 -14.86 24.77 -13.99
CA ILE A 251 -15.59 23.59 -13.50
C ILE A 251 -16.48 22.99 -14.59
N VAL A 252 -17.30 23.83 -15.25
CA VAL A 252 -18.21 23.39 -16.31
C VAL A 252 -17.44 22.83 -17.50
N SER A 253 -16.34 23.48 -17.92
CA SER A 253 -15.49 23.01 -19.02
C SER A 253 -14.91 21.63 -18.73
N LEU A 254 -14.31 21.45 -17.55
CA LEU A 254 -13.64 20.21 -17.15
C LEU A 254 -14.61 19.02 -17.13
N PHE A 255 -15.69 19.12 -16.36
CA PHE A 255 -16.60 17.98 -16.16
C PHE A 255 -17.49 17.73 -17.39
N SER A 256 -17.80 18.76 -18.18
CA SER A 256 -18.42 18.55 -19.50
C SER A 256 -17.48 17.76 -20.42
N GLY A 257 -16.18 18.04 -20.40
CA GLY A 257 -15.16 17.28 -21.13
C GLY A 257 -15.06 15.82 -20.69
N TYR A 258 -15.26 15.53 -19.41
CA TYR A 258 -15.35 14.16 -18.90
C TYR A 258 -16.63 13.43 -19.30
N GLY A 259 -17.66 14.15 -19.72
CA GLY A 259 -18.93 13.60 -20.18
C GLY A 259 -20.06 13.74 -19.17
N TYR A 260 -20.00 14.70 -18.25
CA TYR A 260 -21.10 15.00 -17.31
C TYR A 260 -21.97 16.16 -17.78
N GLN A 261 -23.20 16.24 -17.27
CA GLN A 261 -24.01 17.46 -17.23
C GLN A 261 -23.80 18.11 -15.86
N VAL A 262 -23.31 19.36 -15.86
CA VAL A 262 -22.85 20.04 -14.63
C VAL A 262 -23.97 20.96 -14.13
N CYS A 263 -24.48 20.71 -12.93
CA CYS A 263 -25.36 21.63 -12.22
C CYS A 263 -24.57 22.29 -11.08
N ILE A 264 -24.51 23.61 -11.05
CA ILE A 264 -23.87 24.36 -9.96
C ILE A 264 -24.96 24.71 -8.95
N VAL A 265 -24.68 24.46 -7.67
CA VAL A 265 -25.54 24.81 -6.54
C VAL A 265 -24.73 25.74 -5.64
N ASP A 266 -25.12 27.00 -5.59
CA ASP A 266 -24.37 28.08 -4.96
C ASP A 266 -25.23 29.24 -4.40
N ASP A 267 -26.55 29.16 -4.51
CA ASP A 267 -27.46 30.18 -3.98
C ASP A 267 -27.59 30.04 -2.45
N LEU A 268 -26.66 30.63 -1.69
CA LEU A 268 -26.63 30.50 -0.23
C LEU A 268 -27.86 31.09 0.48
N GLU A 269 -28.60 32.00 -0.16
CA GLU A 269 -29.84 32.56 0.40
C GLU A 269 -31.02 31.61 0.25
N ASP A 270 -31.00 30.74 -0.77
CA ASP A 270 -32.08 29.79 -1.09
C ASP A 270 -31.57 28.35 -1.36
N ILE A 271 -30.53 27.96 -0.63
CA ILE A 271 -29.73 26.75 -0.89
C ILE A 271 -30.52 25.45 -0.84
N ASP A 272 -31.57 25.39 -0.01
CA ASP A 272 -32.43 24.21 0.09
C ASP A 272 -33.25 24.02 -1.19
N ASN A 273 -33.81 25.11 -1.75
CA ASN A 273 -34.51 25.03 -3.02
C ASN A 273 -33.54 24.70 -4.16
N ASP A 274 -32.36 25.32 -4.17
CA ASP A 274 -31.37 25.10 -5.21
C ASP A 274 -30.89 23.63 -5.24
N LEU A 275 -30.47 23.09 -4.09
CA LEU A 275 -30.05 21.70 -3.97
C LEU A 275 -31.19 20.70 -4.23
N SER A 276 -32.40 20.97 -3.73
CA SER A 276 -33.54 20.08 -3.96
C SER A 276 -33.87 19.97 -5.45
N ASN A 277 -33.92 21.09 -6.17
CA ASN A 277 -34.18 21.11 -7.60
C ASN A 277 -33.06 20.43 -8.39
N ALA A 278 -31.79 20.58 -7.98
CA ALA A 278 -30.66 19.88 -8.59
C ALA A 278 -30.72 18.35 -8.41
N LEU A 279 -31.08 17.86 -7.22
CA LEU A 279 -31.21 16.43 -6.96
C LEU A 279 -32.40 15.80 -7.67
N GLU A 280 -33.56 16.47 -7.70
CA GLU A 280 -34.74 16.05 -8.47
C GLU A 280 -34.42 15.96 -9.97
N TRP A 281 -33.72 16.97 -10.51
CA TRP A 281 -33.24 16.95 -11.89
C TRP A 281 -32.28 15.78 -12.14
N ALA A 282 -31.30 15.54 -11.26
CA ALA A 282 -30.33 14.48 -11.42
C ALA A 282 -31.01 13.09 -11.46
N VAL A 283 -31.97 12.84 -10.58
CA VAL A 283 -32.76 11.59 -10.59
C VAL A 283 -33.59 11.47 -11.87
N ALA A 284 -34.22 12.55 -12.33
CA ALA A 284 -34.99 12.54 -13.56
C ALA A 284 -34.12 12.22 -14.78
N GLU A 285 -32.91 12.80 -14.86
CA GLU A 285 -31.98 12.55 -15.95
C GLU A 285 -31.41 11.11 -15.91
N ILE A 286 -31.09 10.59 -14.72
CA ILE A 286 -30.71 9.18 -14.53
C ILE A 286 -31.82 8.26 -15.04
N LYS A 287 -33.07 8.48 -14.59
CA LYS A 287 -34.22 7.68 -15.02
C LYS A 287 -34.44 7.75 -16.53
N LYS A 288 -34.19 8.91 -17.16
CA LYS A 288 -34.25 9.08 -18.62
C LYS A 288 -33.17 8.25 -19.33
N ILE A 289 -31.91 8.32 -18.86
CA ILE A 289 -30.79 7.53 -19.43
C ILE A 289 -31.07 6.03 -19.30
N GLN A 290 -31.46 5.58 -18.10
CA GLN A 290 -31.79 4.18 -17.83
C GLN A 290 -32.99 3.71 -18.64
N LYS A 291 -34.07 4.50 -18.72
CA LYS A 291 -35.26 4.18 -19.53
C LYS A 291 -34.90 4.03 -21.01
N ALA A 292 -34.06 4.91 -21.54
CA ALA A 292 -33.60 4.82 -22.93
C ALA A 292 -32.82 3.52 -23.17
N ALA A 293 -31.87 3.18 -22.29
CA ALA A 293 -31.10 1.94 -22.38
C ALA A 293 -31.97 0.67 -22.23
N ARG A 294 -32.88 0.66 -21.25
CA ARG A 294 -33.78 -0.47 -20.96
C ARG A 294 -34.89 -0.66 -21.99
N SER A 295 -35.18 0.35 -22.81
CA SER A 295 -36.12 0.26 -23.94
C SER A 295 -35.42 -0.02 -25.29
N ASP A 296 -34.18 -0.53 -25.23
CA ASP A 296 -33.33 -0.86 -26.38
C ASP A 296 -33.11 0.31 -27.36
N LYS A 297 -33.16 1.54 -26.83
CA LYS A 297 -32.83 2.79 -27.54
C LYS A 297 -31.81 3.60 -26.73
N PRO A 298 -30.62 3.02 -26.43
CA PRO A 298 -29.65 3.67 -25.56
C PRO A 298 -29.19 5.01 -26.13
N ILE A 299 -29.05 6.01 -25.26
CA ILE A 299 -28.39 7.27 -25.60
C ILE A 299 -26.90 6.97 -25.74
N ILE A 300 -26.32 7.17 -26.92
CA ILE A 300 -24.89 6.96 -27.14
C ILE A 300 -24.11 8.04 -26.41
N LYS A 301 -23.11 7.63 -25.60
CA LYS A 301 -22.33 8.52 -24.72
C LYS A 301 -23.25 9.42 -23.89
N PRO A 302 -24.12 8.83 -23.03
CA PRO A 302 -25.03 9.62 -22.23
C PRO A 302 -24.23 10.54 -21.31
N ARG A 303 -24.67 11.80 -21.19
CA ARG A 303 -24.06 12.72 -20.24
C ARG A 303 -24.72 12.53 -18.88
N TRP A 304 -24.00 11.95 -17.94
CA TRP A 304 -24.52 11.68 -16.60
C TRP A 304 -24.58 12.97 -15.75
N PRO A 305 -25.54 13.12 -14.84
CA PRO A 305 -25.61 14.30 -13.99
C PRO A 305 -24.45 14.33 -12.98
N MET A 306 -23.92 15.52 -12.72
CA MET A 306 -23.06 15.80 -11.57
C MET A 306 -23.42 17.15 -10.98
N ILE A 307 -23.18 17.31 -9.68
CA ILE A 307 -23.49 18.53 -8.94
C ILE A 307 -22.18 19.11 -8.41
N ALA A 308 -21.94 20.40 -8.65
CA ALA A 308 -20.90 21.18 -7.98
C ALA A 308 -21.57 22.00 -6.87
N LEU A 309 -21.40 21.57 -5.61
CA LEU A 309 -22.00 22.20 -4.44
C LEU A 309 -21.00 23.17 -3.82
N ARG A 310 -21.27 24.48 -3.90
CA ARG A 310 -20.46 25.55 -3.31
C ARG A 310 -21.07 26.03 -2.00
N THR A 311 -20.49 25.65 -0.87
CA THR A 311 -20.92 26.09 0.47
C THR A 311 -19.70 26.44 1.33
N PRO A 312 -19.72 27.47 2.18
CA PRO A 312 -18.57 27.82 3.01
C PRO A 312 -18.07 26.65 3.88
N LYS A 313 -16.76 26.48 4.00
CA LYS A 313 -16.21 25.51 4.97
C LYS A 313 -16.55 25.94 6.41
N GLY A 314 -17.07 25.03 7.21
CA GLY A 314 -17.49 25.32 8.59
C GLY A 314 -18.75 26.16 8.72
N TRP A 315 -19.57 26.23 7.66
CA TRP A 315 -20.82 27.00 7.57
C TRP A 315 -21.70 26.86 8.81
N THR A 316 -22.38 27.93 9.23
CA THR A 316 -23.19 28.05 10.47
C THR A 316 -22.39 28.06 11.78
N GLY A 317 -21.07 27.83 11.72
CA GLY A 317 -20.17 27.85 12.87
C GLY A 317 -19.84 29.24 13.42
N PRO A 318 -18.77 29.35 14.22
CA PRO A 318 -18.18 30.64 14.58
C PRO A 318 -17.60 31.33 13.32
N LYS A 319 -17.97 32.59 13.09
CA LYS A 319 -17.47 33.38 11.95
C LYS A 319 -16.01 33.80 12.15
N GLU A 320 -15.70 34.34 13.33
CA GLU A 320 -14.38 34.88 13.68
C GLU A 320 -14.03 34.57 15.14
N VAL A 321 -12.78 34.18 15.37
CA VAL A 321 -12.21 33.86 16.70
C VAL A 321 -10.80 34.47 16.77
N ASP A 322 -10.50 35.21 17.84
CA ASP A 322 -9.19 35.84 18.07
C ASP A 322 -8.68 36.67 16.86
N GLY A 323 -9.56 37.43 16.19
CA GLY A 323 -9.21 38.23 15.01
C GLY A 323 -8.97 37.41 13.73
N THR A 324 -9.28 36.12 13.74
CA THR A 324 -9.06 35.19 12.62
C THR A 324 -10.39 34.67 12.08
N ILE A 325 -10.55 34.72 10.76
CA ILE A 325 -11.71 34.17 10.05
C ILE A 325 -11.71 32.64 10.15
N ILE A 326 -12.83 32.08 10.61
CA ILE A 326 -13.03 30.65 10.84
C ILE A 326 -13.98 30.05 9.80
N GLU A 327 -15.23 30.50 9.76
CA GLU A 327 -16.20 30.12 8.71
C GLU A 327 -15.72 30.64 7.35
N GLY A 328 -15.78 29.80 6.32
CA GLY A 328 -15.26 30.13 4.99
C GLY A 328 -13.73 30.20 4.95
N SER A 329 -13.05 29.43 5.81
CA SER A 329 -11.59 29.36 5.90
C SER A 329 -11.13 27.95 6.28
N PHE A 330 -9.88 27.59 5.96
CA PHE A 330 -9.26 26.33 6.39
C PHE A 330 -9.20 26.20 7.92
N LYS A 331 -9.28 27.31 8.66
CA LYS A 331 -9.28 27.33 10.13
C LYS A 331 -10.48 26.62 10.76
N SER A 332 -11.57 26.42 10.02
CA SER A 332 -12.71 25.61 10.47
C SER A 332 -12.51 24.10 10.34
N HIS A 333 -11.41 23.61 9.74
CA HIS A 333 -11.27 22.21 9.35
C HIS A 333 -11.40 21.22 10.51
N GLN A 334 -10.66 21.44 11.61
CA GLN A 334 -10.71 20.59 12.81
C GLN A 334 -11.67 21.17 13.86
N VAL A 335 -11.13 21.73 14.95
CA VAL A 335 -11.87 22.27 16.10
C VAL A 335 -11.82 23.80 16.06
N PRO A 336 -12.94 24.49 15.77
CA PRO A 336 -12.99 25.95 15.65
C PRO A 336 -12.61 26.73 16.93
N LEU A 337 -12.96 26.21 18.10
CA LEU A 337 -12.82 26.86 19.41
C LEU A 337 -11.86 26.06 20.30
N GLY A 338 -10.58 25.98 19.92
CA GLY A 338 -9.60 25.12 20.58
C GLY A 338 -9.36 25.39 22.07
N LYS A 339 -9.79 26.55 22.60
CA LYS A 339 -9.63 26.94 24.02
C LYS A 339 -10.95 26.94 24.82
N ALA A 340 -12.03 26.40 24.28
CA ALA A 340 -13.35 26.42 24.94
C ALA A 340 -13.37 25.81 26.35
N GLY A 341 -12.44 24.92 26.68
CA GLY A 341 -12.30 24.31 28.01
C GLY A 341 -11.48 25.12 29.03
N SER A 342 -10.89 26.25 28.64
CA SER A 342 -9.95 27.01 29.49
C SER A 342 -10.00 28.53 29.33
N ASP A 343 -10.74 29.06 28.37
CA ASP A 343 -10.83 30.50 28.05
C ASP A 343 -12.30 30.93 28.02
N GLU A 344 -12.65 31.96 28.80
CA GLU A 344 -14.03 32.43 28.97
C GLU A 344 -14.62 32.95 27.65
N THR A 345 -13.85 33.68 26.85
CA THR A 345 -14.31 34.21 25.55
C THR A 345 -14.61 33.08 24.55
N HIS A 346 -13.80 32.01 24.53
CA HIS A 346 -14.08 30.84 23.68
C HIS A 346 -15.28 30.04 24.19
N LEU A 347 -15.48 29.94 25.51
CA LEU A 347 -16.65 29.30 26.10
C LEU A 347 -17.94 30.06 25.78
N GLU A 348 -17.93 31.39 25.89
CA GLU A 348 -19.05 32.26 25.51
C GLU A 348 -19.41 32.10 24.03
N LYS A 349 -18.40 32.09 23.14
CA LYS A 349 -18.60 31.84 21.70
C LYS A 349 -19.17 30.45 21.42
N LEU A 350 -18.77 29.43 22.19
CA LEU A 350 -19.35 28.09 22.09
C LEU A 350 -20.83 28.11 22.52
N ASN A 351 -21.15 28.78 23.63
CA ASN A 351 -22.51 28.92 24.13
C ASN A 351 -23.40 29.66 23.12
N GLU A 352 -22.93 30.78 22.56
CA GLU A 352 -23.61 31.53 21.50
C GLU A 352 -23.83 30.67 20.26
N TRP A 353 -22.83 29.89 19.85
CA TRP A 353 -22.95 29.01 18.69
C TRP A 353 -23.98 27.90 18.90
N LEU A 354 -23.91 27.17 20.01
CA LEU A 354 -24.80 26.05 20.26
C LEU A 354 -26.26 26.51 20.52
N THR A 355 -26.45 27.65 21.19
CA THR A 355 -27.80 28.19 21.48
C THR A 355 -28.53 28.67 20.23
N ARG A 356 -27.79 29.11 19.18
CA ARG A 356 -28.37 29.58 17.91
C ARG A 356 -29.21 28.52 17.16
N TYR A 357 -29.00 27.23 17.44
CA TYR A 357 -29.75 26.15 16.82
C TYR A 357 -31.12 25.88 17.47
N ASP A 358 -31.47 26.58 18.55
CA ASP A 358 -32.78 26.50 19.23
C ASP A 358 -33.23 25.07 19.61
N ILE A 359 -32.27 24.24 20.05
CA ILE A 359 -32.52 22.83 20.33
C ILE A 359 -33.51 22.57 21.48
N GLY A 360 -33.70 23.53 22.40
CA GLY A 360 -34.71 23.40 23.45
C GLY A 360 -36.14 23.27 22.90
N ASN A 361 -36.43 23.94 21.78
CA ASN A 361 -37.73 23.84 21.10
C ASN A 361 -37.81 22.66 20.12
N LEU A 362 -36.67 22.24 19.55
CA LEU A 362 -36.60 21.18 18.54
C LEU A 362 -36.48 19.77 19.15
N LEU A 363 -35.89 19.64 20.34
CA LEU A 363 -35.69 18.39 21.09
C LEU A 363 -36.44 18.41 22.43
N THR A 364 -37.77 18.27 22.40
CA THR A 364 -38.58 18.29 23.62
C THR A 364 -38.31 17.04 24.44
N ASN A 365 -37.82 17.19 25.68
CA ASN A 365 -37.38 16.08 26.55
C ASN A 365 -36.32 15.16 25.91
N GLY A 366 -35.51 15.68 24.97
CA GLY A 366 -34.51 14.91 24.24
C GLY A 366 -35.03 14.08 23.07
N GLU A 367 -36.30 14.27 22.69
CA GLU A 367 -36.91 13.63 21.51
C GLU A 367 -37.11 14.66 20.38
N PRO A 368 -36.81 14.32 19.12
CA PRO A 368 -37.10 15.18 17.97
C PRO A 368 -38.59 15.48 17.86
N ASN A 369 -38.93 16.75 17.67
CA ASN A 369 -40.32 17.13 17.41
C ASN A 369 -40.81 16.59 16.04
N SER A 370 -42.12 16.70 15.80
CA SER A 370 -42.71 16.17 14.57
C SER A 370 -42.24 16.86 13.29
N SER A 371 -41.77 18.11 13.34
CA SER A 371 -41.33 18.81 12.12
C SER A 371 -40.04 18.21 11.55
N ILE A 372 -39.12 17.74 12.38
CA ILE A 372 -37.88 17.07 11.95
C ILE A 372 -38.18 15.77 11.20
N LEU A 373 -39.17 15.01 11.67
CA LEU A 373 -39.48 13.68 11.14
C LEU A 373 -40.11 13.71 9.75
N GLU A 374 -40.66 14.85 9.31
CA GLU A 374 -41.36 14.94 8.03
C GLU A 374 -40.44 14.67 6.83
N ALA A 375 -39.17 15.11 6.85
CA ALA A 375 -38.21 14.88 5.78
C ALA A 375 -37.68 13.44 5.72
N ILE A 376 -37.83 12.65 6.79
CA ILE A 376 -37.26 11.32 6.91
C ILE A 376 -38.14 10.27 6.19
N PRO A 377 -37.56 9.28 5.50
CA PRO A 377 -38.32 8.18 4.90
C PRO A 377 -39.15 7.42 5.94
N LYS A 378 -40.44 7.17 5.61
CA LYS A 378 -41.35 6.40 6.48
C LYS A 378 -41.02 4.91 6.50
N ASN A 379 -40.45 4.39 5.42
CA ASN A 379 -40.02 3.00 5.33
C ASN A 379 -38.59 2.89 5.88
N ASP A 380 -38.44 2.27 7.05
CA ASP A 380 -37.16 2.07 7.71
C ASP A 380 -36.13 1.37 6.82
N ALA A 381 -36.55 0.39 6.00
CA ALA A 381 -35.64 -0.34 5.11
C ALA A 381 -35.03 0.52 3.98
N LYS A 382 -35.56 1.73 3.76
CA LYS A 382 -35.08 2.69 2.74
C LYS A 382 -34.24 3.81 3.33
N LYS A 383 -34.21 3.98 4.66
CA LYS A 383 -33.35 4.98 5.31
C LYS A 383 -31.88 4.71 5.00
N LEU A 384 -31.10 5.77 4.84
CA LEU A 384 -29.69 5.67 4.45
C LEU A 384 -28.88 4.78 5.40
N GLY A 385 -29.12 4.89 6.71
CA GLY A 385 -28.45 4.06 7.71
C GLY A 385 -28.91 2.61 7.78
N GLN A 386 -30.06 2.28 7.19
CA GLN A 386 -30.77 1.00 7.39
C GLN A 386 -31.00 0.21 6.10
N PHE A 387 -30.46 0.69 4.98
CA PHE A 387 -30.54 0.01 3.69
C PHE A 387 -29.73 -1.29 3.73
N LYS A 388 -30.40 -2.43 3.53
CA LYS A 388 -29.84 -3.79 3.75
C LYS A 388 -28.49 -4.02 3.05
N THR A 389 -28.35 -3.50 1.84
CA THR A 389 -27.15 -3.66 0.99
C THR A 389 -25.87 -3.10 1.63
N THR A 390 -25.96 -2.29 2.69
CA THR A 390 -24.81 -1.70 3.37
C THR A 390 -24.26 -2.52 4.54
N TYR A 391 -25.08 -3.43 5.10
CA TYR A 391 -24.71 -4.18 6.32
C TYR A 391 -24.92 -5.70 6.23
N ASP A 392 -25.82 -6.20 5.38
CA ASP A 392 -26.01 -7.66 5.19
C ASP A 392 -26.28 -7.99 3.70
N PRO A 393 -25.26 -7.86 2.82
CA PRO A 393 -25.49 -7.92 1.39
C PRO A 393 -25.09 -9.24 0.71
N TYR A 394 -24.42 -10.17 1.40
CA TYR A 394 -23.77 -11.33 0.77
C TYR A 394 -24.71 -12.16 -0.13
N ILE A 395 -24.35 -12.29 -1.41
CA ILE A 395 -25.11 -13.07 -2.41
C ILE A 395 -24.47 -14.44 -2.63
N GLY A 396 -23.12 -14.51 -2.69
CA GLY A 396 -22.38 -15.71 -3.04
C GLY A 396 -22.40 -16.04 -4.53
N LEU A 397 -21.75 -17.15 -4.92
CA LEU A 397 -21.68 -17.62 -6.30
C LEU A 397 -22.10 -19.09 -6.42
N LYS A 398 -22.77 -19.42 -7.52
CA LYS A 398 -22.93 -20.81 -7.97
C LYS A 398 -21.69 -21.21 -8.77
N LEU A 399 -20.81 -22.01 -8.17
CA LEU A 399 -19.57 -22.41 -8.82
C LEU A 399 -19.71 -23.73 -9.61
N PRO A 400 -19.13 -23.81 -10.83
CA PRO A 400 -19.00 -25.04 -11.58
C PRO A 400 -17.93 -25.95 -10.97
N ASP A 401 -18.03 -27.25 -11.20
CA ASP A 401 -16.97 -28.19 -10.77
C ASP A 401 -15.69 -27.97 -11.57
N TRP A 402 -14.65 -27.47 -10.88
CA TRP A 402 -13.35 -27.19 -11.46
C TRP A 402 -12.62 -28.46 -11.92
N LYS A 403 -12.94 -29.64 -11.35
CA LYS A 403 -12.29 -30.91 -11.70
C LYS A 403 -12.51 -31.30 -13.16
N SER A 404 -13.60 -30.83 -13.76
CA SER A 404 -13.89 -31.03 -15.19
C SER A 404 -12.88 -30.37 -16.14
N LEU A 405 -12.05 -29.44 -15.63
CA LEU A 405 -11.01 -28.72 -16.36
C LEU A 405 -9.60 -29.19 -15.98
N ALA A 406 -9.49 -30.25 -15.19
CA ALA A 406 -8.19 -30.74 -14.74
C ALA A 406 -7.32 -31.24 -15.89
N VAL A 407 -6.02 -31.03 -15.74
CA VAL A 407 -4.98 -31.39 -16.70
C VAL A 407 -4.24 -32.62 -16.18
N LYS A 408 -3.80 -33.51 -17.09
CA LYS A 408 -3.09 -34.73 -16.68
C LYS A 408 -1.68 -34.40 -16.18
N PRO A 409 -1.19 -35.09 -15.13
CA PRO A 409 0.21 -35.00 -14.75
C PRO A 409 1.16 -35.25 -15.93
N GLY A 410 2.20 -34.42 -16.05
CA GLY A 410 3.20 -34.46 -17.11
C GLY A 410 2.91 -33.58 -18.31
N GLU A 411 1.67 -33.09 -18.48
CA GLU A 411 1.35 -32.13 -19.55
C GLU A 411 1.84 -30.72 -19.19
N GLN A 412 2.22 -29.94 -20.21
CA GLN A 412 2.58 -28.53 -20.05
C GLN A 412 1.44 -27.62 -20.47
N VAL A 413 1.00 -26.76 -19.55
CA VAL A 413 -0.15 -25.88 -19.76
C VAL A 413 0.03 -24.57 -18.99
N SER A 414 -0.60 -23.50 -19.47
CA SER A 414 -0.68 -22.23 -18.73
C SER A 414 -1.78 -22.33 -17.67
N CYS A 415 -1.45 -22.08 -16.40
CA CYS A 415 -2.47 -22.09 -15.34
C CYS A 415 -3.48 -20.96 -15.52
N MET A 416 -3.07 -19.81 -16.07
CA MET A 416 -3.98 -18.72 -16.41
C MET A 416 -4.98 -19.11 -17.49
N LYS A 417 -4.54 -19.80 -18.56
CA LYS A 417 -5.48 -20.25 -19.62
C LYS A 417 -6.53 -21.22 -19.08
N GLN A 418 -6.14 -22.16 -18.22
CA GLN A 418 -7.08 -23.08 -17.58
C GLN A 418 -8.04 -22.35 -16.64
N THR A 419 -7.50 -21.41 -15.85
CA THR A 419 -8.31 -20.56 -14.97
C THR A 419 -9.29 -19.70 -15.76
N GLY A 420 -8.90 -19.15 -16.91
CA GLY A 420 -9.80 -18.41 -17.79
C GLY A 420 -11.01 -19.26 -18.24
N GLN A 421 -10.82 -20.57 -18.47
CA GLN A 421 -11.92 -21.48 -18.79
C GLN A 421 -12.85 -21.74 -17.60
N LEU A 422 -12.29 -21.81 -16.38
CA LEU A 422 -13.09 -21.89 -15.16
C LEU A 422 -13.91 -20.61 -14.98
N LEU A 423 -13.28 -19.45 -15.11
CA LEU A 423 -13.92 -18.15 -14.94
C LEU A 423 -15.00 -17.88 -15.99
N ASP A 424 -14.81 -18.35 -17.23
CA ASP A 424 -15.85 -18.33 -18.27
C ASP A 424 -17.11 -19.08 -17.82
N LYS A 425 -16.96 -20.29 -17.28
CA LYS A 425 -18.09 -21.05 -16.71
C LYS A 425 -18.71 -20.36 -15.49
N VAL A 426 -17.89 -19.76 -14.61
CA VAL A 426 -18.37 -18.99 -13.45
C VAL A 426 -19.22 -17.80 -13.91
N MET A 427 -18.79 -17.06 -14.94
CA MET A 427 -19.55 -15.93 -15.48
C MET A 427 -20.89 -16.36 -16.08
N GLN A 428 -20.93 -17.50 -16.76
CA GLN A 428 -22.18 -18.05 -17.32
C GLN A 428 -23.19 -18.43 -16.23
N GLU A 429 -22.73 -19.04 -15.14
CA GLU A 429 -23.60 -19.41 -14.00
C GLU A 429 -24.00 -18.20 -13.14
N ASN A 430 -23.26 -17.09 -13.23
CA ASN A 430 -23.43 -15.92 -12.36
C ASN A 430 -23.43 -14.59 -13.15
N PRO A 431 -24.37 -14.39 -14.10
CA PRO A 431 -24.36 -13.24 -15.00
C PRO A 431 -24.45 -11.90 -14.26
N HIS A 432 -25.02 -11.85 -13.06
CA HIS A 432 -25.09 -10.62 -12.27
C HIS A 432 -24.47 -10.79 -10.87
N GLY A 433 -23.57 -11.76 -10.71
CA GLY A 433 -22.91 -12.08 -9.43
C GLY A 433 -21.39 -11.92 -9.45
N PHE A 434 -20.76 -11.94 -10.63
CA PHE A 434 -19.31 -11.98 -10.76
C PHE A 434 -18.79 -11.00 -11.82
N ARG A 435 -17.71 -10.27 -11.50
CA ARG A 435 -16.99 -9.39 -12.44
C ARG A 435 -15.49 -9.50 -12.28
N MET A 436 -14.79 -9.24 -13.39
CA MET A 436 -13.36 -9.04 -13.42
C MET A 436 -13.02 -7.56 -13.67
N PHE A 437 -12.10 -7.03 -12.88
CA PHE A 437 -11.57 -5.68 -13.00
C PHE A 437 -10.07 -5.78 -13.26
N THR A 438 -9.59 -5.27 -14.39
CA THR A 438 -8.19 -5.48 -14.77
C THR A 438 -7.61 -4.27 -15.49
N PRO A 439 -6.33 -3.92 -15.28
CA PRO A 439 -5.77 -2.69 -15.78
C PRO A 439 -5.24 -2.81 -17.20
N ASP A 440 -6.12 -3.16 -18.16
CA ASP A 440 -5.75 -3.40 -19.58
C ASP A 440 -4.78 -4.59 -19.77
N GLU A 441 -4.98 -5.66 -18.98
CA GLU A 441 -4.06 -6.78 -18.93
C GLU A 441 -4.71 -8.15 -19.12
N LEU A 442 -6.03 -8.25 -19.36
CA LEU A 442 -6.75 -9.54 -19.39
C LEU A 442 -6.11 -10.55 -20.34
N GLU A 443 -5.90 -10.15 -21.60
CA GLU A 443 -5.35 -11.03 -22.65
C GLU A 443 -3.84 -11.24 -22.47
N SER A 444 -3.13 -10.22 -21.98
CA SER A 444 -1.71 -10.35 -21.64
C SER A 444 -1.51 -11.40 -20.56
N ASN A 445 -2.39 -11.42 -19.56
CA ASN A 445 -2.45 -12.38 -18.46
C ASN A 445 -3.07 -13.73 -18.87
N LYS A 446 -3.45 -13.92 -20.14
CA LYS A 446 -4.00 -15.18 -20.70
C LYS A 446 -5.32 -15.63 -20.06
N LEU A 447 -6.13 -14.68 -19.62
CA LEU A 447 -7.47 -14.90 -19.07
C LEU A 447 -8.59 -14.63 -20.09
N ASP A 448 -8.24 -14.46 -21.37
CA ASP A 448 -9.11 -14.09 -22.50
C ASP A 448 -10.23 -15.10 -22.79
N ALA A 449 -10.14 -16.33 -22.27
CA ALA A 449 -11.19 -17.34 -22.42
C ALA A 449 -12.56 -16.88 -21.90
N VAL A 450 -12.61 -15.94 -20.94
CA VAL A 450 -13.87 -15.33 -20.47
C VAL A 450 -14.61 -14.55 -21.56
N LEU A 451 -13.89 -14.05 -22.57
CA LEU A 451 -14.48 -13.29 -23.68
C LEU A 451 -15.21 -14.16 -24.71
N LYS A 452 -15.29 -15.48 -24.49
CA LYS A 452 -16.05 -16.41 -25.36
C LYS A 452 -17.56 -16.21 -25.22
N HIS A 453 -18.05 -15.95 -24.01
CA HIS A 453 -19.48 -15.85 -23.70
C HIS A 453 -19.88 -14.51 -23.06
N THR A 454 -18.91 -13.64 -22.77
CA THR A 454 -19.15 -12.26 -22.38
C THR A 454 -18.18 -11.32 -23.10
N GLY A 455 -18.25 -10.02 -22.81
CA GLY A 455 -17.36 -9.02 -23.37
C GLY A 455 -16.83 -8.05 -22.33
N ARG A 456 -16.10 -7.07 -22.84
CA ARG A 456 -15.73 -5.87 -22.10
C ARG A 456 -16.95 -4.95 -21.95
N ASN A 457 -17.03 -4.25 -20.84
CA ASN A 457 -18.04 -3.23 -20.61
C ASN A 457 -17.41 -1.84 -20.74
N PHE A 458 -17.40 -1.28 -21.96
CA PHE A 458 -16.95 0.07 -22.24
C PHE A 458 -17.98 0.81 -23.12
N GLN A 459 -18.81 1.63 -22.49
CA GLN A 459 -20.02 2.23 -23.08
C GLN A 459 -19.75 3.31 -24.13
N TRP A 460 -18.49 3.75 -24.27
CA TRP A 460 -18.10 4.74 -25.28
C TRP A 460 -17.53 4.11 -26.55
N ASP A 461 -17.18 2.82 -26.50
CA ASP A 461 -16.74 2.05 -27.66
C ASP A 461 -17.95 1.40 -28.34
N GLU A 462 -17.94 1.39 -29.67
CA GLU A 462 -19.08 0.92 -30.45
C GLU A 462 -19.25 -0.60 -30.46
N TYR A 463 -18.15 -1.33 -30.23
CA TYR A 463 -18.14 -2.78 -30.27
C TYR A 463 -18.54 -3.41 -28.93
N SER A 464 -18.43 -2.66 -27.82
CA SER A 464 -18.72 -3.15 -26.47
C SER A 464 -19.94 -2.50 -25.79
N ARG A 465 -20.35 -1.29 -26.19
CA ARG A 465 -21.49 -0.60 -25.58
C ARG A 465 -22.79 -1.41 -25.64
N ALA A 466 -23.58 -1.34 -24.56
CA ALA A 466 -24.88 -2.00 -24.42
C ALA A 466 -24.89 -3.53 -24.67
N GLN A 467 -23.76 -4.21 -24.48
CA GLN A 467 -23.63 -5.67 -24.62
C GLN A 467 -23.53 -6.42 -23.26
N GLY A 468 -23.69 -5.74 -22.10
CA GLY A 468 -23.73 -6.41 -20.79
C GLY A 468 -22.44 -7.12 -20.37
N GLY A 469 -21.28 -6.60 -20.76
CA GLY A 469 -19.97 -7.24 -20.51
C GLY A 469 -19.64 -7.42 -19.02
N ARG A 470 -18.97 -8.52 -18.65
CA ARG A 470 -18.54 -8.84 -17.26
C ARG A 470 -17.07 -8.54 -16.97
N VAL A 471 -16.33 -8.03 -17.95
CA VAL A 471 -14.96 -7.54 -17.79
C VAL A 471 -14.96 -6.02 -17.88
N ILE A 472 -14.31 -5.35 -16.94
CA ILE A 472 -14.01 -3.93 -17.01
C ILE A 472 -12.50 -3.75 -17.08
N GLU A 473 -12.05 -3.08 -18.14
CA GLU A 473 -10.64 -2.74 -18.34
C GLU A 473 -10.43 -1.23 -18.34
N ILE A 474 -9.64 -0.74 -17.38
CA ILE A 474 -9.19 0.64 -17.31
C ILE A 474 -7.76 0.62 -16.81
N LEU A 475 -6.82 1.27 -17.50
CA LEU A 475 -5.40 1.35 -17.12
C LEU A 475 -5.21 2.21 -15.85
N SER A 476 -5.71 1.69 -14.73
CA SER A 476 -5.69 2.29 -13.41
C SER A 476 -6.04 1.21 -12.37
N GLU A 477 -5.03 0.76 -11.64
CA GLU A 477 -5.17 -0.21 -10.56
C GLU A 477 -6.07 0.36 -9.45
N HIS A 478 -5.97 1.67 -9.18
CA HIS A 478 -6.84 2.36 -8.21
C HIS A 478 -8.33 2.23 -8.55
N CYS A 479 -8.71 2.45 -9.81
CA CYS A 479 -10.10 2.25 -10.25
C CYS A 479 -10.51 0.78 -10.16
N CYS A 480 -9.67 -0.15 -10.61
CA CYS A 480 -9.97 -1.58 -10.52
C CYS A 480 -10.19 -2.03 -9.07
N GLN A 481 -9.34 -1.58 -8.14
CA GLN A 481 -9.49 -1.82 -6.71
C GLN A 481 -10.76 -1.18 -6.14
N GLY A 482 -11.02 0.09 -6.44
CA GLY A 482 -12.21 0.79 -5.95
C GLY A 482 -13.50 0.16 -6.46
N PHE A 483 -13.56 -0.20 -7.74
CA PHE A 483 -14.70 -0.93 -8.31
C PHE A 483 -14.91 -2.26 -7.59
N MET A 484 -13.85 -3.08 -7.46
CA MET A 484 -13.95 -4.36 -6.76
C MET A 484 -14.39 -4.21 -5.29
N GLN A 485 -13.89 -3.21 -4.57
CA GLN A 485 -14.30 -2.93 -3.19
C GLN A 485 -15.78 -2.61 -3.11
N GLY A 486 -16.27 -1.64 -3.89
CA GLY A 486 -17.69 -1.26 -3.90
C GLY A 486 -18.60 -2.43 -4.27
N TYR A 487 -18.20 -3.18 -5.30
CA TYR A 487 -18.88 -4.38 -5.75
C TYR A 487 -19.02 -5.43 -4.64
N THR A 488 -17.93 -5.71 -3.94
CA THR A 488 -17.87 -6.71 -2.87
C THR A 488 -18.63 -6.25 -1.62
N LEU A 489 -18.53 -4.97 -1.27
CA LEU A 489 -19.23 -4.36 -0.14
C LEU A 489 -20.74 -4.30 -0.34
N THR A 490 -21.23 -4.41 -1.59
CA THR A 490 -22.66 -4.56 -1.91
C THR A 490 -23.04 -6.00 -2.27
N GLY A 491 -22.28 -6.99 -1.78
CA GLY A 491 -22.66 -8.42 -1.81
C GLY A 491 -22.09 -9.22 -2.99
N ARG A 492 -21.47 -8.49 -3.93
CA ARG A 492 -20.72 -8.92 -5.10
C ARG A 492 -19.60 -9.93 -4.88
N VAL A 493 -19.15 -10.63 -5.91
CA VAL A 493 -17.79 -11.19 -5.97
C VAL A 493 -17.01 -10.59 -7.12
N GLY A 494 -15.91 -9.89 -6.80
CA GLY A 494 -14.96 -9.39 -7.78
C GLY A 494 -13.66 -10.20 -7.82
N LEU A 495 -12.98 -10.14 -8.96
CA LEU A 495 -11.63 -10.67 -9.16
C LEU A 495 -10.76 -9.63 -9.86
N PHE A 496 -9.56 -9.39 -9.32
CA PHE A 496 -8.61 -8.42 -9.86
C PHE A 496 -7.29 -9.13 -10.27
N PRO A 497 -7.17 -9.54 -11.53
CA PRO A 497 -5.90 -9.98 -12.09
C PRO A 497 -5.03 -8.79 -12.53
N SER A 498 -3.75 -8.84 -12.18
CA SER A 498 -2.76 -7.82 -12.51
C SER A 498 -1.36 -8.42 -12.72
N TYR A 499 -0.48 -7.66 -13.37
CA TYR A 499 0.96 -7.87 -13.30
C TYR A 499 1.42 -7.73 -11.85
N GLU A 500 2.25 -8.67 -11.42
CA GLU A 500 2.78 -8.75 -10.05
C GLU A 500 3.41 -7.44 -9.58
N SER A 501 4.27 -6.82 -10.41
CA SER A 501 5.00 -5.61 -10.04
C SER A 501 4.14 -4.39 -9.77
N PHE A 502 2.92 -4.36 -10.32
CA PHE A 502 2.06 -3.17 -10.32
C PHE A 502 0.91 -3.27 -9.34
N LEU A 503 0.56 -4.48 -8.87
CA LEU A 503 -0.47 -4.63 -7.85
C LEU A 503 -0.10 -3.90 -6.53
N GLY A 504 1.21 -3.71 -6.28
CA GLY A 504 1.73 -2.85 -5.21
C GLY A 504 1.19 -1.41 -5.21
N ILE A 505 0.71 -0.89 -6.34
CA ILE A 505 0.08 0.45 -6.45
C ILE A 505 -1.12 0.59 -5.52
N VAL A 506 -1.89 -0.49 -5.31
CA VAL A 506 -3.12 -0.47 -4.50
C VAL A 506 -2.93 -0.97 -3.06
N HIS A 507 -1.67 -1.12 -2.62
CA HIS A 507 -1.34 -1.62 -1.28
C HIS A 507 -2.13 -0.90 -0.18
N THR A 508 -2.09 0.43 -0.13
CA THR A 508 -2.77 1.17 0.94
C THR A 508 -4.29 1.01 0.86
N MET A 509 -4.90 1.03 -0.33
CA MET A 509 -6.33 0.77 -0.52
C MET A 509 -6.75 -0.62 -0.01
N MET A 510 -5.94 -1.66 -0.26
CA MET A 510 -6.17 -3.00 0.26
C MET A 510 -6.08 -3.02 1.80
N VAL A 511 -5.12 -2.30 2.39
CA VAL A 511 -5.00 -2.17 3.86
C VAL A 511 -6.22 -1.50 4.46
N GLN A 512 -6.74 -0.43 3.85
CA GLN A 512 -7.93 0.26 4.35
C GLN A 512 -9.17 -0.64 4.29
N TYR A 513 -9.36 -1.40 3.20
CA TYR A 513 -10.42 -2.41 3.13
C TYR A 513 -10.29 -3.48 4.22
N ALA A 514 -9.07 -4.00 4.45
CA ALA A 514 -8.84 -5.00 5.48
C ALA A 514 -9.11 -4.45 6.90
N LYS A 515 -8.78 -3.18 7.17
CA LYS A 515 -9.10 -2.50 8.44
C LYS A 515 -10.61 -2.32 8.60
N PHE A 516 -11.29 -1.84 7.55
CA PHE A 516 -12.74 -1.69 7.54
C PHE A 516 -13.44 -3.02 7.85
N ASN A 517 -13.03 -4.10 7.18
CA ASN A 517 -13.61 -5.42 7.41
C ASN A 517 -13.22 -6.04 8.78
N LYS A 518 -12.02 -5.75 9.28
CA LYS A 518 -11.64 -6.13 10.66
C LYS A 518 -12.59 -5.53 11.68
N VAL A 519 -12.97 -4.26 11.51
CA VAL A 519 -13.88 -3.57 12.44
C VAL A 519 -15.31 -4.05 12.22
N ALA A 520 -15.71 -4.36 10.97
CA ALA A 520 -17.02 -4.93 10.66
C ALA A 520 -17.29 -6.23 11.44
N LYS A 521 -16.27 -7.08 11.61
CA LYS A 521 -16.38 -8.32 12.40
C LYS A 521 -16.52 -8.12 13.91
N GLN A 522 -16.33 -6.91 14.42
CA GLN A 522 -16.44 -6.60 15.84
C GLN A 522 -17.84 -6.10 16.22
N VAL A 523 -18.71 -5.85 15.22
CA VAL A 523 -20.11 -5.49 15.44
C VAL A 523 -21.00 -6.66 15.03
N GLU A 524 -22.01 -6.96 15.85
CA GLU A 524 -22.82 -8.17 15.68
C GLU A 524 -23.84 -8.07 14.53
N TRP A 525 -24.23 -6.86 14.16
CA TRP A 525 -25.29 -6.60 13.18
C TRP A 525 -24.81 -6.60 11.73
N ARG A 526 -23.50 -6.62 11.48
CA ARG A 526 -22.92 -6.56 10.13
C ARG A 526 -22.60 -7.98 9.66
N GLY A 527 -23.25 -8.39 8.57
CA GLY A 527 -23.06 -9.69 7.94
C GLY A 527 -21.69 -9.86 7.28
N GLU A 528 -21.32 -11.11 7.04
CA GLU A 528 -20.11 -11.47 6.31
C GLU A 528 -20.15 -10.96 4.86
N LEU A 529 -18.99 -10.72 4.26
CA LEU A 529 -18.85 -10.34 2.86
C LEU A 529 -18.08 -11.41 2.09
N ALA A 530 -18.20 -11.38 0.76
CA ALA A 530 -17.28 -12.14 -0.07
C ALA A 530 -15.85 -11.63 0.14
N SER A 531 -14.87 -12.52 -0.04
CA SER A 531 -13.47 -12.11 -0.02
C SER A 531 -13.12 -11.22 -1.21
N ILE A 532 -12.11 -10.37 -1.01
CA ILE A 532 -11.47 -9.65 -2.11
C ILE A 532 -10.37 -10.55 -2.70
N ASN A 533 -10.34 -10.70 -4.03
CA ASN A 533 -9.55 -11.73 -4.69
C ASN A 533 -8.60 -11.11 -5.71
N TYR A 534 -7.31 -11.34 -5.51
CA TYR A 534 -6.24 -10.91 -6.41
C TYR A 534 -5.59 -12.11 -7.11
N ILE A 535 -5.26 -11.93 -8.38
CA ILE A 535 -4.36 -12.82 -9.10
C ILE A 535 -3.15 -12.02 -9.54
N GLU A 536 -1.97 -12.42 -9.07
CA GLU A 536 -0.70 -11.96 -9.61
C GLU A 536 -0.22 -12.95 -10.66
N THR A 537 0.01 -12.44 -11.85
CA THR A 537 0.70 -13.18 -12.91
C THR A 537 1.64 -12.25 -13.65
N SER A 538 2.22 -12.72 -14.76
CA SER A 538 3.35 -12.03 -15.39
C SER A 538 4.43 -11.75 -14.34
N THR A 539 4.82 -12.81 -13.63
CA THR A 539 5.68 -12.74 -12.44
C THR A 539 7.07 -12.23 -12.78
N TRP A 540 7.83 -11.79 -11.77
CA TRP A 540 9.22 -11.31 -11.93
C TRP A 540 10.10 -12.32 -12.71
N ALA A 541 9.82 -13.61 -12.55
CA ALA A 541 10.54 -14.70 -13.20
C ALA A 541 10.30 -14.78 -14.72
N ARG A 542 9.18 -14.26 -15.23
CA ARG A 542 8.69 -14.40 -16.61
C ARG A 542 8.22 -13.06 -17.20
N GLN A 543 9.08 -12.05 -17.13
CA GLN A 543 8.88 -10.70 -17.69
C GLN A 543 9.83 -10.43 -18.87
N GLU A 544 9.82 -11.33 -19.86
CA GLU A 544 10.83 -11.38 -20.93
C GLU A 544 10.84 -10.13 -21.84
N HIS A 545 9.75 -9.38 -21.94
CA HIS A 545 9.67 -8.16 -22.76
C HIS A 545 9.94 -6.86 -22.00
N ASN A 546 9.88 -6.90 -20.66
CA ASN A 546 9.78 -5.69 -19.85
C ASN A 546 11.02 -5.46 -18.96
N GLY A 547 11.60 -6.54 -18.43
CA GLY A 547 12.79 -6.48 -17.58
C GLY A 547 12.53 -5.89 -16.19
N PHE A 548 13.54 -5.22 -15.62
CA PHE A 548 13.68 -4.99 -14.18
C PHE A 548 12.55 -4.18 -13.52
N SER A 549 11.95 -3.21 -14.23
CA SER A 549 10.82 -2.42 -13.67
C SER A 549 9.56 -3.24 -13.39
N HIS A 550 9.46 -4.46 -13.96
CA HIS A 550 8.34 -5.38 -13.79
C HIS A 550 8.68 -6.55 -12.85
N GLN A 551 9.76 -6.44 -12.08
CA GLN A 551 10.27 -7.51 -11.21
C GLN A 551 10.15 -7.08 -9.75
N ASN A 552 8.99 -7.33 -9.13
CA ASN A 552 8.73 -6.93 -7.75
C ASN A 552 7.58 -7.75 -7.11
N PRO A 553 7.88 -8.79 -6.32
CA PRO A 553 6.88 -9.61 -5.61
C PRO A 553 6.45 -9.04 -4.23
N SER A 554 6.67 -7.75 -3.93
CA SER A 554 6.49 -7.17 -2.58
C SER A 554 5.03 -7.12 -2.09
N PHE A 555 4.04 -7.32 -2.95
CA PHE A 555 2.64 -7.35 -2.53
C PHE A 555 2.34 -8.55 -1.62
N ILE A 556 3.15 -9.62 -1.68
CA ILE A 556 3.11 -10.71 -0.70
C ILE A 556 3.32 -10.17 0.71
N GLY A 557 4.37 -9.38 0.92
CA GLY A 557 4.66 -8.69 2.19
C GLY A 557 3.52 -7.78 2.65
N ALA A 558 2.84 -7.10 1.72
CA ALA A 558 1.67 -6.27 2.03
C ALA A 558 0.53 -7.11 2.65
N VAL A 559 0.20 -8.24 2.05
CA VAL A 559 -0.86 -9.14 2.56
C VAL A 559 -0.44 -9.82 3.86
N LEU A 560 0.83 -10.23 4.01
CA LEU A 560 1.36 -10.87 5.22
C LEU A 560 1.24 -10.01 6.48
N ASN A 561 1.24 -8.67 6.33
CA ASN A 561 1.12 -7.73 7.43
C ASN A 561 -0.33 -7.47 7.89
N LEU A 562 -1.32 -8.04 7.20
CA LEU A 562 -2.71 -7.97 7.64
C LEU A 562 -2.99 -8.87 8.86
N LYS A 563 -4.16 -8.70 9.47
CA LYS A 563 -4.62 -9.60 10.54
C LYS A 563 -4.66 -11.05 10.02
N ALA A 564 -4.18 -11.98 10.84
CA ALA A 564 -4.08 -13.41 10.49
C ALA A 564 -5.42 -14.03 10.07
N GLU A 565 -6.54 -13.55 10.62
CA GLU A 565 -7.87 -14.03 10.23
C GLU A 565 -8.30 -13.60 8.81
N ALA A 566 -7.68 -12.56 8.26
CA ALA A 566 -7.99 -12.00 6.94
C ALA A 566 -6.97 -12.40 5.85
N ALA A 567 -5.68 -12.43 6.16
CA ALA A 567 -4.60 -12.61 5.19
C ALA A 567 -4.53 -14.02 4.58
N ARG A 568 -4.54 -14.15 3.25
CA ARG A 568 -4.31 -15.43 2.56
C ARG A 568 -3.39 -15.22 1.36
N VAL A 569 -2.29 -15.98 1.30
CA VAL A 569 -1.34 -15.93 0.17
C VAL A 569 -1.11 -17.35 -0.33
N TYR A 570 -1.44 -17.57 -1.59
CA TYR A 570 -1.35 -18.86 -2.25
C TYR A 570 -0.37 -18.80 -3.42
N LEU A 571 0.51 -19.79 -3.52
CA LEU A 571 1.46 -19.95 -4.61
C LEU A 571 1.31 -21.35 -5.24
N PRO A 572 0.19 -21.63 -5.93
CA PRO A 572 -0.09 -22.96 -6.48
C PRO A 572 0.98 -23.34 -7.52
N PRO A 573 1.62 -24.52 -7.43
CA PRO A 573 2.77 -24.87 -8.26
C PRO A 573 2.42 -25.27 -9.69
N ASP A 574 1.15 -25.61 -9.97
CA ASP A 574 0.68 -26.04 -11.28
C ASP A 574 -0.79 -25.67 -11.55
N ALA A 575 -1.29 -26.03 -12.74
CA ALA A 575 -2.63 -25.69 -13.19
C ALA A 575 -3.76 -26.32 -12.35
N ASN A 576 -3.60 -27.56 -11.87
CA ASN A 576 -4.64 -28.22 -11.09
C ASN A 576 -4.76 -27.59 -9.70
N CYS A 577 -3.63 -27.32 -9.04
CA CYS A 577 -3.62 -26.60 -7.78
C CYS A 577 -4.17 -25.18 -7.96
N PHE A 578 -3.86 -24.51 -9.07
CA PHE A 578 -4.36 -23.17 -9.34
C PHE A 578 -5.89 -23.14 -9.53
N LEU A 579 -6.46 -24.09 -10.28
CA LEU A 579 -7.91 -24.25 -10.42
C LEU A 579 -8.60 -24.47 -9.06
N SER A 580 -8.07 -25.38 -8.24
CA SER A 580 -8.57 -25.65 -6.89
C SER A 580 -8.55 -24.40 -6.00
N THR A 581 -7.42 -23.69 -6.00
CA THR A 581 -7.23 -22.47 -5.19
C THR A 581 -8.16 -21.34 -5.61
N VAL A 582 -8.26 -21.02 -6.92
CA VAL A 582 -9.18 -19.97 -7.39
C VAL A 582 -10.63 -20.33 -7.08
N HIS A 583 -11.02 -21.59 -7.29
CA HIS A 583 -12.35 -22.07 -6.93
C HIS A 583 -12.63 -21.87 -5.42
N HIS A 584 -11.67 -22.19 -4.55
CA HIS A 584 -11.78 -21.94 -3.10
C HIS A 584 -11.92 -20.44 -2.77
N CYS A 585 -11.06 -19.59 -3.36
CA CYS A 585 -11.06 -18.15 -3.11
C CYS A 585 -12.42 -17.51 -3.45
N LEU A 586 -13.03 -17.90 -4.57
CA LEU A 586 -14.34 -17.40 -4.99
C LEU A 586 -15.50 -17.75 -4.05
N GLN A 587 -15.35 -18.76 -3.18
CA GLN A 587 -16.34 -19.13 -2.15
C GLN A 587 -16.03 -18.54 -0.78
N SER A 588 -14.79 -18.13 -0.56
CA SER A 588 -14.33 -17.66 0.74
C SER A 588 -14.98 -16.34 1.13
N LYS A 589 -15.08 -16.10 2.43
CA LYS A 589 -15.67 -14.90 3.00
C LYS A 589 -14.69 -14.14 3.88
N ASP A 590 -14.76 -12.82 3.79
CA ASP A 590 -14.00 -11.88 4.60
C ASP A 590 -12.49 -12.13 4.65
N LYS A 591 -11.92 -12.61 3.53
CA LYS A 591 -10.48 -12.76 3.33
C LYS A 591 -9.96 -11.73 2.34
N VAL A 592 -8.66 -11.51 2.43
CA VAL A 592 -7.84 -10.90 1.39
C VAL A 592 -7.04 -12.04 0.77
N ASN A 593 -7.48 -12.51 -0.40
CA ASN A 593 -6.85 -13.63 -1.09
C ASN A 593 -5.90 -13.11 -2.16
N LEU A 594 -4.64 -13.50 -2.07
CA LEU A 594 -3.63 -13.31 -3.11
C LEU A 594 -3.24 -14.67 -3.70
N VAL A 595 -3.44 -14.84 -5.01
CA VAL A 595 -3.06 -16.07 -5.72
C VAL A 595 -2.00 -15.71 -6.76
N ILE A 596 -0.79 -16.25 -6.64
CA ILE A 596 0.32 -15.98 -7.55
C ILE A 596 0.53 -17.17 -8.48
N GLY A 597 0.63 -16.92 -9.79
CA GLY A 597 0.89 -18.00 -10.76
C GLY A 597 1.42 -17.53 -12.11
N SER A 598 1.98 -18.47 -12.87
CA SER A 598 2.58 -18.20 -14.17
C SER A 598 1.57 -18.19 -15.32
N LYS A 599 1.62 -17.18 -16.19
CA LYS A 599 0.85 -17.21 -17.44
C LYS A 599 1.48 -18.11 -18.50
N GLN A 600 2.75 -18.48 -18.33
CA GLN A 600 3.49 -19.27 -19.30
C GLN A 600 3.17 -20.76 -19.13
N PRO A 601 3.25 -21.58 -20.19
CA PRO A 601 3.11 -23.03 -20.04
C PRO A 601 4.16 -23.60 -19.10
N THR A 602 3.71 -24.35 -18.09
CA THR A 602 4.56 -25.05 -17.11
C THR A 602 4.02 -26.47 -16.89
N ALA A 603 4.84 -27.34 -16.31
CA ALA A 603 4.46 -28.73 -16.07
C ALA A 603 3.34 -28.84 -15.03
N THR A 604 2.37 -29.72 -15.30
CA THR A 604 1.37 -30.16 -14.33
C THR A 604 1.92 -31.35 -13.56
N TYR A 605 2.00 -31.25 -12.23
CA TYR A 605 2.63 -32.28 -11.40
C TYR A 605 1.61 -33.21 -10.77
N LEU A 606 0.55 -32.64 -10.19
CA LEU A 606 -0.39 -33.40 -9.36
C LEU A 606 -1.63 -33.83 -10.16
N SER A 607 -2.14 -35.02 -9.83
CA SER A 607 -3.48 -35.43 -10.27
C SER A 607 -4.54 -34.50 -9.69
N VAL A 608 -5.77 -34.55 -10.21
CA VAL A 608 -6.86 -33.70 -9.70
C VAL A 608 -7.18 -34.00 -8.23
N GLU A 609 -7.11 -35.27 -7.82
CA GLU A 609 -7.30 -35.68 -6.43
C GLU A 609 -6.14 -35.22 -5.53
N ASP A 610 -4.90 -35.41 -5.98
CA ASP A 610 -3.72 -35.00 -5.20
C ASP A 610 -3.63 -33.47 -5.08
N ALA A 611 -3.98 -32.73 -6.14
CA ALA A 611 -4.03 -31.27 -6.11
C ALA A 611 -5.09 -30.77 -5.13
N ALA A 612 -6.28 -31.38 -5.11
CA ALA A 612 -7.34 -31.02 -4.17
C ALA A 612 -6.88 -31.22 -2.71
N GLU A 613 -6.24 -32.35 -2.41
CA GLU A 613 -5.73 -32.63 -1.06
C GLU A 613 -4.55 -31.73 -0.70
N HIS A 614 -3.62 -31.52 -1.63
CA HIS A 614 -2.48 -30.63 -1.46
C HIS A 614 -2.91 -29.19 -1.14
N CYS A 615 -3.89 -28.65 -1.88
CA CYS A 615 -4.46 -27.32 -1.62
C CYS A 615 -5.24 -27.27 -0.29
N ARG A 616 -5.92 -28.36 0.10
CA ARG A 616 -6.66 -28.43 1.36
C ARG A 616 -5.73 -28.38 2.58
N VAL A 617 -4.59 -29.07 2.51
CA VAL A 617 -3.57 -29.07 3.58
C VAL A 617 -2.66 -27.84 3.51
N GLY A 618 -2.45 -27.31 2.29
CA GLY A 618 -1.60 -26.16 2.00
C GLY A 618 -0.13 -26.50 1.72
N ALA A 619 0.29 -27.74 1.98
CA ALA A 619 1.62 -28.25 1.65
C ALA A 619 1.61 -29.79 1.63
N SER A 620 2.52 -30.42 0.89
CA SER A 620 2.73 -31.88 0.96
C SER A 620 4.12 -32.30 0.52
N ILE A 621 4.52 -33.51 0.95
CA ILE A 621 5.67 -34.23 0.40
C ILE A 621 5.29 -34.74 -0.99
N TRP A 622 6.21 -34.65 -1.95
CA TRP A 622 6.03 -35.13 -3.32
C TRP A 622 6.83 -36.43 -3.54
N PRO A 623 6.19 -37.62 -3.46
CA PRO A 623 6.89 -38.90 -3.53
C PRO A 623 7.60 -39.11 -4.86
N PHE A 624 7.01 -38.66 -5.98
CA PHE A 624 7.56 -38.84 -7.33
C PHE A 624 8.88 -38.08 -7.54
N ALA A 625 9.13 -37.01 -6.77
CA ALA A 625 10.34 -36.20 -6.84
C ALA A 625 11.31 -36.51 -5.68
N SER A 626 11.02 -37.52 -4.85
CA SER A 626 11.79 -37.85 -3.65
C SER A 626 12.43 -39.24 -3.73
N THR A 627 13.61 -39.42 -3.13
CA THR A 627 14.23 -40.74 -2.94
C THR A 627 13.39 -41.57 -1.95
N ASP A 628 13.10 -42.83 -2.28
CA ASP A 628 12.27 -43.74 -1.46
C ASP A 628 10.93 -43.11 -1.02
N GLY A 629 10.29 -42.33 -1.90
CA GLY A 629 9.05 -41.62 -1.59
C GLY A 629 9.17 -40.54 -0.51
N GLY A 630 10.38 -40.11 -0.18
CA GLY A 630 10.68 -39.07 0.82
C GLY A 630 10.96 -39.60 2.22
N ALA A 631 11.08 -40.91 2.42
CA ALA A 631 11.43 -41.47 3.73
C ALA A 631 12.91 -41.26 4.08
N ASN A 632 13.20 -40.94 5.35
CA ASN A 632 14.55 -40.79 5.91
C ASN A 632 15.52 -39.97 5.03
N PRO A 633 15.22 -38.70 4.72
CA PRO A 633 16.08 -37.89 3.86
C PRO A 633 17.38 -37.46 4.55
N ASP A 634 18.41 -37.20 3.75
CA ASP A 634 19.60 -36.45 4.15
C ASP A 634 19.34 -34.93 4.10
N VAL A 635 18.47 -34.50 3.18
CA VAL A 635 18.09 -33.10 2.97
C VAL A 635 16.66 -32.97 2.46
N VAL A 636 15.97 -31.91 2.87
CA VAL A 636 14.63 -31.55 2.38
C VAL A 636 14.73 -30.36 1.42
N LEU A 637 14.21 -30.48 0.21
CA LEU A 637 14.09 -29.39 -0.77
C LEU A 637 12.64 -28.91 -0.80
N VAL A 638 12.44 -27.59 -0.75
CA VAL A 638 11.11 -27.00 -0.69
C VAL A 638 10.93 -26.01 -1.83
N GLY A 639 9.90 -26.21 -2.65
CA GLY A 639 9.48 -25.25 -3.68
C GLY A 639 8.23 -24.48 -3.26
N ILE A 640 8.23 -23.15 -3.42
CA ILE A 640 7.09 -22.28 -3.12
C ILE A 640 6.91 -21.26 -4.26
N GLY A 641 5.96 -21.51 -5.16
CA GLY A 641 5.76 -20.76 -6.41
C GLY A 641 6.10 -21.57 -7.65
N VAL A 642 5.48 -21.23 -8.79
CA VAL A 642 5.48 -22.05 -10.01
C VAL A 642 6.90 -22.24 -10.57
N GLU A 643 7.60 -21.15 -10.87
CA GLU A 643 8.92 -21.19 -11.51
C GLU A 643 9.99 -21.79 -10.60
N VAL A 644 10.01 -21.42 -9.31
CA VAL A 644 10.99 -21.93 -8.35
C VAL A 644 10.74 -23.40 -7.97
N THR A 645 9.48 -23.87 -7.99
CA THR A 645 9.15 -25.29 -7.79
C THR A 645 9.65 -26.14 -8.96
N PHE A 646 9.54 -25.64 -10.19
CA PHE A 646 10.13 -26.30 -11.35
C PHE A 646 11.65 -26.47 -11.19
N GLU A 647 12.36 -25.45 -10.72
CA GLU A 647 13.80 -25.55 -10.46
C GLU A 647 14.13 -26.54 -9.31
N VAL A 648 13.27 -26.68 -8.30
CA VAL A 648 13.42 -27.68 -7.23
C VAL A 648 13.25 -29.10 -7.75
N VAL A 649 12.22 -29.37 -8.56
CA VAL A 649 12.01 -30.70 -9.15
C VAL A 649 13.17 -31.06 -10.07
N LYS A 650 13.68 -30.11 -10.86
CA LYS A 650 14.85 -30.31 -11.71
C LYS A 650 16.16 -30.45 -10.94
N ALA A 651 16.28 -29.85 -9.76
CA ALA A 651 17.40 -30.09 -8.86
C ALA A 651 17.37 -31.52 -8.30
N ALA A 652 16.20 -32.01 -7.90
CA ALA A 652 16.04 -33.38 -7.41
C ALA A 652 16.39 -34.42 -8.49
N GLU A 653 15.94 -34.22 -9.74
CA GLU A 653 16.33 -35.04 -10.89
C GLU A 653 17.86 -35.02 -11.12
N LEU A 654 18.47 -33.83 -11.14
CA LEU A 654 19.92 -33.69 -11.30
C LEU A 654 20.71 -34.39 -10.18
N LEU A 655 20.24 -34.30 -8.93
CA LEU A 655 20.89 -34.92 -7.77
C LEU A 655 20.77 -36.44 -7.80
N HIS A 656 19.65 -36.97 -8.30
CA HIS A 656 19.47 -38.41 -8.48
C HIS A 656 20.57 -39.01 -9.37
N ASP A 657 20.91 -38.33 -10.47
CA ASP A 657 21.95 -38.77 -11.39
C ASP A 657 23.37 -38.47 -10.89
N LEU A 658 23.58 -37.28 -10.34
CA LEU A 658 24.92 -36.78 -9.97
C LEU A 658 25.42 -37.33 -8.62
N ALA A 659 24.51 -37.56 -7.68
CA ALA A 659 24.83 -37.97 -6.31
C ALA A 659 23.80 -39.00 -5.81
N PRO A 660 23.79 -40.23 -6.37
CA PRO A 660 22.78 -41.24 -6.06
C PRO A 660 22.77 -41.68 -4.59
N ASP A 661 23.87 -41.48 -3.86
CA ASP A 661 23.96 -41.73 -2.42
C ASP A 661 23.24 -40.66 -1.56
N LEU A 662 22.83 -39.51 -2.13
CA LEU A 662 22.10 -38.46 -1.41
C LEU A 662 20.60 -38.76 -1.39
N ARG A 663 20.02 -38.93 -0.20
CA ARG A 663 18.58 -39.13 -0.04
C ARG A 663 17.85 -37.79 0.01
N VAL A 664 17.04 -37.49 -1.00
CA VAL A 664 16.32 -36.21 -1.12
C VAL A 664 14.83 -36.38 -0.82
N ARG A 665 14.27 -35.50 0.01
CA ARG A 665 12.81 -35.30 0.13
C ARG A 665 12.42 -33.99 -0.53
N VAL A 666 11.42 -34.01 -1.41
CA VAL A 666 10.82 -32.81 -1.99
C VAL A 666 9.50 -32.50 -1.30
N VAL A 667 9.33 -31.25 -0.89
CA VAL A 667 8.10 -30.69 -0.34
C VAL A 667 7.67 -29.52 -1.21
N ASN A 668 6.38 -29.39 -1.48
CA ASN A 668 5.81 -28.17 -2.05
C ASN A 668 4.90 -27.50 -1.02
N VAL A 669 4.87 -26.17 -1.03
CA VAL A 669 3.95 -25.36 -0.22
C VAL A 669 3.13 -24.49 -1.18
N THR A 670 1.81 -24.62 -1.12
CA THR A 670 0.87 -23.80 -1.89
C THR A 670 0.16 -22.75 -1.05
N ASP A 671 -0.10 -22.96 0.24
CA ASP A 671 -0.61 -21.93 1.15
C ASP A 671 0.54 -21.49 2.04
N LEU A 672 1.02 -20.27 1.82
CA LEU A 672 2.18 -19.73 2.53
C LEU A 672 1.91 -19.59 4.03
N MET A 673 0.64 -19.41 4.44
CA MET A 673 0.27 -19.17 5.83
C MET A 673 0.44 -20.41 6.72
N VAL A 674 0.50 -21.62 6.14
CA VAL A 674 0.61 -22.87 6.91
C VAL A 674 1.97 -23.01 7.59
N LEU A 675 2.98 -22.28 7.11
CA LEU A 675 4.35 -22.30 7.65
C LEU A 675 4.50 -21.51 8.96
N ARG A 676 3.58 -20.58 9.28
CA ARG A 676 3.63 -19.78 10.52
C ARG A 676 3.58 -20.67 11.74
N ALA A 677 4.14 -20.24 12.87
CA ALA A 677 3.97 -20.97 14.13
C ALA A 677 2.48 -21.19 14.47
N GLU A 678 2.14 -22.36 15.01
CA GLU A 678 0.76 -22.84 15.25
C GLU A 678 -0.16 -21.81 15.94
N ALA A 679 0.35 -21.10 16.95
CA ALA A 679 -0.41 -20.08 17.68
C ALA A 679 -0.51 -18.70 16.97
N LYS A 680 0.09 -18.52 15.79
CA LYS A 680 0.19 -17.21 15.10
C LYS A 680 -0.78 -17.06 13.93
N HIS A 681 -1.34 -18.14 13.40
CA HIS A 681 -2.24 -18.07 12.26
C HIS A 681 -3.22 -19.25 12.22
N PRO A 682 -4.51 -19.04 11.87
CA PRO A 682 -5.51 -20.10 11.89
C PRO A 682 -5.26 -21.26 10.90
N HIS A 683 -4.46 -21.04 9.85
CA HIS A 683 -4.07 -22.09 8.88
C HIS A 683 -2.73 -22.78 9.24
N ALA A 684 -2.03 -22.35 10.28
CA ALA A 684 -0.72 -22.87 10.60
C ALA A 684 -0.76 -24.40 10.81
N LEU A 685 0.20 -25.13 10.21
CA LEU A 685 0.36 -26.56 10.50
C LEU A 685 0.63 -26.74 11.99
N SER A 686 0.09 -27.82 12.56
CA SER A 686 0.51 -28.21 13.90
C SER A 686 2.01 -28.47 13.95
N ARG A 687 2.62 -28.32 15.13
CA ARG A 687 4.05 -28.58 15.29
C ARG A 687 4.44 -29.97 14.76
N GLN A 688 3.64 -31.00 15.06
CA GLN A 688 3.94 -32.36 14.63
C GLN A 688 3.90 -32.50 13.11
N VAL A 689 2.84 -32.00 12.45
CA VAL A 689 2.72 -32.09 10.99
C VAL A 689 3.85 -31.33 10.29
N PHE A 690 4.25 -30.17 10.84
CA PHE A 690 5.41 -29.43 10.34
C PHE A 690 6.69 -30.27 10.46
N LEU A 691 6.95 -30.91 11.60
CA LEU A 691 8.13 -31.76 11.79
C LEU A 691 8.09 -33.02 10.93
N ASP A 692 6.93 -33.63 10.74
CA ASP A 692 6.78 -34.80 9.87
C ASP A 692 7.13 -34.46 8.41
N MET A 693 6.79 -33.25 7.98
CA MET A 693 7.04 -32.75 6.63
C MET A 693 8.49 -32.28 6.44
N PHE A 694 8.96 -31.39 7.33
CA PHE A 694 10.27 -30.72 7.21
C PHE A 694 11.38 -31.38 8.01
N THR A 695 11.10 -32.51 8.69
CA THR A 695 11.98 -33.20 9.66
C THR A 695 12.28 -32.36 10.90
N GLU A 696 12.85 -32.99 11.92
CA GLU A 696 13.30 -32.31 13.15
C GLU A 696 14.76 -31.85 13.06
N ASP A 697 15.60 -32.64 12.39
CA ASP A 697 17.07 -32.54 12.47
C ASP A 697 17.77 -32.39 11.11
N ARG A 698 17.06 -32.55 9.98
CA ARG A 698 17.66 -32.42 8.64
C ARG A 698 17.61 -31.00 8.14
N ASP A 699 18.65 -30.62 7.40
CA ASP A 699 18.69 -29.36 6.68
C ASP A 699 17.51 -29.24 5.70
N VAL A 700 16.92 -28.05 5.64
CA VAL A 700 15.82 -27.70 4.74
C VAL A 700 16.27 -26.56 3.82
N VAL A 701 16.11 -26.76 2.52
CA VAL A 701 16.49 -25.80 1.48
C VAL A 701 15.22 -25.28 0.81
N PHE A 702 14.81 -24.08 1.19
CA PHE A 702 13.68 -23.38 0.60
C PHE A 702 14.10 -22.61 -0.65
N ASN A 703 13.34 -22.80 -1.72
CA ASN A 703 13.36 -21.99 -2.93
C ASN A 703 12.02 -21.27 -3.06
N TYR A 704 12.02 -19.96 -2.84
CA TYR A 704 10.82 -19.15 -2.64
C TYR A 704 10.67 -18.09 -3.72
N HIS A 705 9.43 -17.89 -4.15
CA HIS A 705 9.08 -16.89 -5.14
C HIS A 705 9.32 -15.43 -4.69
N GLY A 706 8.97 -15.09 -3.45
CA GLY A 706 9.05 -13.72 -2.93
C GLY A 706 10.40 -13.35 -2.32
N TYR A 707 10.41 -12.31 -1.48
CA TYR A 707 11.63 -11.87 -0.79
C TYR A 707 11.98 -12.77 0.39
N VAL A 708 13.26 -13.14 0.48
CA VAL A 708 13.80 -14.06 1.50
C VAL A 708 13.41 -13.66 2.94
N THR A 709 13.44 -12.37 3.25
CA THR A 709 13.14 -11.84 4.58
C THR A 709 11.70 -12.10 5.03
N GLU A 710 10.74 -12.16 4.10
CA GLU A 710 9.34 -12.42 4.39
C GLU A 710 9.16 -13.86 4.88
N LEU A 711 9.73 -14.83 4.16
CA LEU A 711 9.65 -16.24 4.54
C LEU A 711 10.40 -16.53 5.84
N GLN A 712 11.57 -15.90 6.05
CA GLN A 712 12.30 -16.00 7.32
C GLN A 712 11.49 -15.47 8.50
N GLY A 713 10.85 -14.31 8.34
CA GLY A 713 9.96 -13.73 9.36
C GLY A 713 8.73 -14.61 9.62
N LEU A 714 8.23 -15.29 8.58
CA LEU A 714 7.08 -16.19 8.67
C LEU A 714 7.42 -17.47 9.45
N LEU A 715 8.59 -18.06 9.18
CA LEU A 715 9.09 -19.26 9.87
C LEU A 715 9.47 -18.98 11.34
N PHE A 716 9.69 -17.72 11.73
CA PHE A 716 10.07 -17.37 13.09
C PHE A 716 9.12 -17.99 14.14
N GLY A 717 9.70 -18.70 15.11
CA GLY A 717 8.98 -19.47 16.13
C GLY A 717 8.76 -20.95 15.79
N ARG A 718 9.11 -21.42 14.58
CA ARG A 718 9.24 -22.85 14.26
C ARG A 718 10.54 -23.45 14.84
N PRO A 719 10.58 -24.76 15.13
CA PRO A 719 11.78 -25.41 15.68
C PRO A 719 12.88 -25.61 14.63
N GLY A 720 14.14 -25.46 15.05
CA GLY A 720 15.32 -25.67 14.21
C GLY A 720 15.33 -24.74 12.99
N LEU A 721 15.42 -23.43 13.21
CA LEU A 721 15.51 -22.44 12.12
C LEU A 721 16.92 -22.37 11.52
N ASP A 722 17.94 -22.72 12.29
CA ASP A 722 19.35 -22.75 11.90
C ASP A 722 19.67 -23.76 10.80
N ARG A 723 18.87 -24.83 10.70
CA ARG A 723 18.92 -25.83 9.61
C ARG A 723 18.14 -25.42 8.36
N MET A 724 17.40 -24.30 8.39
CA MET A 724 16.60 -23.83 7.26
C MET A 724 17.34 -22.74 6.48
N SER A 725 17.66 -23.04 5.23
CA SER A 725 18.20 -22.08 4.26
C SER A 725 17.10 -21.61 3.31
N VAL A 726 17.09 -20.33 2.97
CA VAL A 726 16.07 -19.73 2.12
C VAL A 726 16.75 -18.95 0.99
N SER A 727 16.41 -19.30 -0.25
CA SER A 727 16.71 -18.52 -1.45
C SER A 727 15.39 -17.99 -2.03
N GLY A 728 15.44 -16.82 -2.66
CA GLY A 728 14.30 -16.19 -3.32
C GLY A 728 14.73 -14.98 -4.13
N TYR A 729 13.77 -14.18 -4.59
CA TYR A 729 14.07 -12.97 -5.35
C TYR A 729 14.96 -12.01 -4.55
N CYS A 730 16.03 -11.52 -5.16
CA CYS A 730 17.06 -10.72 -4.49
C CYS A 730 17.38 -9.40 -5.21
N GLU A 731 16.40 -8.82 -5.93
CA GLU A 731 16.56 -7.57 -6.69
C GLU A 731 17.59 -7.65 -7.83
N GLU A 732 17.74 -8.83 -8.41
CA GLU A 732 18.61 -9.02 -9.58
C GLU A 732 17.78 -9.41 -10.80
N GLY A 733 18.03 -8.74 -11.92
CA GLY A 733 17.36 -9.06 -13.16
C GLY A 733 17.37 -7.95 -14.20
N THR A 734 16.99 -8.33 -15.40
CA THR A 734 16.83 -7.44 -16.55
C THR A 734 16.02 -8.16 -17.61
N THR A 735 15.95 -7.62 -18.82
CA THR A 735 15.49 -8.35 -20.01
C THR A 735 16.51 -9.45 -20.34
N THR A 736 16.28 -10.67 -19.87
CA THR A 736 17.13 -11.85 -20.12
C THR A 736 16.28 -13.12 -20.31
N THR A 737 16.92 -14.27 -20.50
CA THR A 737 16.23 -15.56 -20.64
C THR A 737 15.62 -16.01 -19.31
N PRO A 738 14.53 -16.81 -19.33
CA PRO A 738 13.91 -17.30 -18.10
C PRO A 738 14.85 -18.06 -17.17
N PHE A 739 15.79 -18.84 -17.73
CA PHE A 739 16.74 -19.59 -16.91
C PHE A 739 17.83 -18.69 -16.31
N ASP A 740 18.27 -17.68 -17.06
CA ASP A 740 19.24 -16.71 -16.56
C ASP A 740 18.66 -15.88 -15.40
N MET A 741 17.38 -15.51 -15.46
CA MET A 741 16.68 -14.90 -14.31
C MET A 741 16.79 -15.74 -13.03
N MET A 742 16.72 -17.08 -13.13
CA MET A 742 16.89 -17.97 -11.99
C MET A 742 18.35 -18.04 -11.52
N LEU A 743 19.32 -17.91 -12.43
CA LEU A 743 20.75 -17.89 -12.10
C LEU A 743 21.14 -16.61 -11.35
N GLU A 744 20.69 -15.46 -11.82
CA GLU A 744 20.98 -14.15 -11.22
C GLU A 744 20.41 -14.03 -9.81
N ASN A 745 19.23 -14.63 -9.55
CA ASN A 745 18.63 -14.63 -8.21
C ASN A 745 19.07 -15.80 -7.31
N HIS A 746 20.02 -16.63 -7.76
CA HIS A 746 20.49 -17.80 -7.00
C HIS A 746 19.38 -18.82 -6.62
N VAL A 747 18.34 -18.91 -7.45
CA VAL A 747 17.19 -19.83 -7.27
C VAL A 747 17.14 -20.95 -8.31
N SER A 748 18.11 -21.02 -9.22
CA SER A 748 18.16 -22.08 -10.23
C SER A 748 18.43 -23.46 -9.64
N ARG A 749 18.09 -24.51 -10.38
CA ARG A 749 18.31 -25.92 -10.02
C ARG A 749 19.76 -26.23 -9.61
N TYR A 750 20.73 -25.51 -10.17
CA TYR A 750 22.14 -25.67 -9.84
C TYR A 750 22.48 -25.10 -8.47
N HIS A 751 21.92 -23.95 -8.11
CA HIS A 751 22.09 -23.37 -6.77
C HIS A 751 21.40 -24.25 -5.72
N VAL A 752 20.18 -24.70 -6.00
CA VAL A 752 19.45 -25.65 -5.14
C VAL A 752 20.25 -26.95 -4.96
N ALA A 753 20.77 -27.55 -6.03
CA ALA A 753 21.56 -28.77 -5.97
C ALA A 753 22.88 -28.60 -5.20
N ILE A 754 23.61 -27.50 -5.40
CA ILE A 754 24.83 -27.21 -4.64
C ILE A 754 24.52 -27.09 -3.15
N GLN A 755 23.45 -26.40 -2.78
CA GLN A 755 23.04 -26.26 -1.39
C GLN A 755 22.63 -27.61 -0.79
N ALA A 756 21.88 -28.42 -1.55
CA ALA A 756 21.49 -29.77 -1.15
C ALA A 756 22.70 -30.68 -0.87
N LEU A 757 23.71 -30.65 -1.74
CA LEU A 757 24.96 -31.43 -1.56
C LEU A 757 25.72 -30.98 -0.31
N LYS A 758 25.84 -29.67 -0.08
CA LYS A 758 26.48 -29.13 1.13
C LYS A 758 25.74 -29.54 2.40
N SER A 759 24.42 -29.52 2.37
CA SER A 759 23.55 -29.93 3.47
C SER A 759 23.66 -31.43 3.75
N GLY A 760 23.52 -32.28 2.73
CA GLY A 760 23.63 -33.74 2.86
C GLY A 760 25.02 -34.19 3.32
N ALA A 761 26.09 -33.53 2.85
CA ALA A 761 27.47 -33.82 3.26
C ALA A 761 27.73 -33.64 4.77
N LYS A 762 26.87 -32.93 5.51
CA LYS A 762 26.97 -32.81 6.97
C LYS A 762 26.74 -34.14 7.69
N LEU A 763 25.94 -35.03 7.10
CA LEU A 763 25.47 -36.27 7.74
C LEU A 763 25.75 -37.53 6.91
N ASN A 764 26.05 -37.39 5.62
CA ASN A 764 26.32 -38.49 4.70
C ASN A 764 27.78 -38.43 4.19
N GLU A 765 28.65 -39.29 4.74
CA GLU A 765 30.08 -39.30 4.43
C GLU A 765 30.36 -39.59 2.93
N LYS A 766 29.54 -40.40 2.26
CA LYS A 766 29.73 -40.66 0.82
C LYS A 766 29.47 -39.41 -0.04
N VAL A 767 28.47 -38.61 0.35
CA VAL A 767 28.17 -37.33 -0.32
C VAL A 767 29.31 -36.34 -0.04
N LYS A 768 29.84 -36.34 1.18
CA LYS A 768 30.97 -35.49 1.59
C LYS A 768 32.25 -35.81 0.83
N ASP A 769 32.58 -37.08 0.65
CA ASP A 769 33.76 -37.54 -0.10
C ASP A 769 33.76 -37.05 -1.55
N ASN A 770 32.58 -37.01 -2.17
CA ASN A 770 32.40 -36.58 -3.57
C ASN A 770 31.95 -35.12 -3.73
N LEU A 771 31.84 -34.36 -2.63
CA LEU A 771 31.22 -33.03 -2.61
C LEU A 771 31.89 -32.05 -3.57
N LEU A 772 33.22 -31.95 -3.52
CA LEU A 772 33.99 -31.00 -4.33
C LEU A 772 33.92 -31.35 -5.82
N GLU A 773 33.92 -32.64 -6.16
CA GLU A 773 33.80 -33.11 -7.54
C GLU A 773 32.42 -32.79 -8.12
N ASN A 774 31.36 -33.09 -7.37
CA ASN A 774 29.99 -32.81 -7.78
C ASN A 774 29.73 -31.30 -7.93
N ILE A 775 30.19 -30.47 -7.00
CA ILE A 775 30.10 -29.00 -7.13
C ILE A 775 30.87 -28.50 -8.35
N LYS A 776 32.08 -29.01 -8.60
CA LYS A 776 32.87 -28.64 -9.77
C LYS A 776 32.14 -29.00 -11.08
N SER A 777 31.54 -30.19 -11.15
CA SER A 777 30.71 -30.63 -12.27
C SER A 777 29.55 -29.68 -12.53
N ILE A 778 28.82 -29.27 -11.48
CA ILE A 778 27.73 -28.30 -11.58
C ILE A 778 28.25 -26.94 -12.08
N HIS A 779 29.34 -26.40 -11.53
CA HIS A 779 29.91 -25.13 -11.97
C HIS A 779 30.36 -25.15 -13.43
N SER A 780 30.90 -26.27 -13.91
CA SER A 780 31.23 -26.46 -15.32
C SER A 780 29.97 -26.41 -16.20
N LYS A 781 28.86 -27.04 -15.78
CA LYS A 781 27.56 -26.94 -16.48
C LYS A 781 27.03 -25.50 -16.53
N VAL A 782 27.08 -24.76 -15.41
CA VAL A 782 26.64 -23.36 -15.34
C VAL A 782 27.48 -22.47 -16.27
N THR A 783 28.80 -22.62 -16.24
CA THR A 783 29.72 -21.86 -17.11
C THR A 783 29.42 -22.12 -18.59
N ALA A 784 29.20 -23.39 -18.97
CA ALA A 784 28.86 -23.74 -20.34
C ALA A 784 27.54 -23.11 -20.80
N ILE A 785 26.51 -23.10 -19.93
CA ILE A 785 25.20 -22.50 -20.22
C ILE A 785 25.31 -20.98 -20.38
N ARG A 786 26.01 -20.28 -19.46
CA ARG A 786 26.22 -18.83 -19.58
C ARG A 786 27.00 -18.47 -20.85
N GLY A 787 28.02 -19.25 -21.20
CA GLY A 787 28.74 -19.09 -22.47
C GLY A 787 27.82 -19.25 -23.69
N TYR A 788 26.91 -20.23 -23.64
CA TYR A 788 25.92 -20.43 -24.70
C TYR A 788 24.96 -19.23 -24.84
N PHE A 789 24.45 -18.68 -23.72
CA PHE A 789 23.57 -17.52 -23.73
C PHE A 789 24.22 -16.29 -24.36
N GLN A 790 25.47 -15.99 -23.98
CA GLN A 790 26.23 -14.88 -24.53
C GLN A 790 26.45 -15.01 -26.04
N GLN A 791 26.62 -16.24 -26.54
CA GLN A 791 26.88 -16.50 -27.94
C GLN A 791 25.61 -16.53 -28.82
N HIS A 792 24.48 -17.04 -28.30
CA HIS A 792 23.31 -17.35 -29.13
C HIS A 792 22.05 -16.53 -28.78
N GLY A 793 22.04 -15.81 -27.66
CA GLY A 793 20.88 -15.04 -27.19
C GLY A 793 19.62 -15.88 -26.94
N LYS A 794 19.77 -17.21 -26.83
CA LYS A 794 18.70 -18.19 -26.61
C LYS A 794 19.17 -19.27 -25.66
N VAL A 795 18.22 -19.99 -25.08
CA VAL A 795 18.49 -21.24 -24.36
C VAL A 795 18.51 -22.37 -25.39
N HIS A 796 19.57 -23.19 -25.42
CA HIS A 796 19.43 -24.56 -25.92
C HIS A 796 18.77 -25.30 -24.78
N ASP A 797 17.47 -25.61 -24.89
CA ASP A 797 16.94 -26.67 -24.05
C ASP A 797 17.78 -27.91 -24.41
N LEU A 798 18.56 -28.40 -23.45
CA LEU A 798 19.14 -29.73 -23.56
C LEU A 798 17.95 -30.68 -23.77
N PRO A 799 18.01 -31.60 -24.75
CA PRO A 799 16.88 -32.46 -25.10
C PRO A 799 16.35 -33.14 -23.84
N HIS A 800 15.05 -32.93 -23.57
CA HIS A 800 14.34 -33.54 -22.45
C HIS A 800 14.32 -35.05 -22.63
N PRO A 801 14.91 -35.85 -21.73
CA PRO A 801 14.37 -37.18 -21.51
C PRO A 801 12.95 -36.97 -20.99
N HIS A 802 11.99 -37.65 -21.60
CA HIS A 802 10.64 -37.74 -21.07
C HIS A 802 10.73 -38.11 -19.59
N LEU A 803 10.18 -37.28 -18.70
CA LEU A 803 9.79 -37.75 -17.38
C LEU A 803 8.70 -38.80 -17.66
N GLU A 804 9.09 -40.07 -17.70
CA GLU A 804 8.13 -41.15 -17.51
C GLU A 804 7.63 -41.00 -16.06
N ILE A 805 6.53 -40.26 -15.90
CA ILE A 805 5.69 -40.35 -14.71
C ILE A 805 5.10 -41.75 -14.75
N SER A 806 5.87 -42.71 -14.24
CA SER A 806 5.40 -44.07 -14.07
C SER A 806 4.22 -44.01 -13.10
N PRO A 807 3.03 -44.54 -13.46
CA PRO A 807 1.94 -44.72 -12.51
C PRO A 807 2.35 -45.86 -11.57
N SER A 808 3.27 -45.59 -10.63
CA SER A 808 3.70 -46.61 -9.68
C SER A 808 2.71 -46.71 -8.52
N GLN A 809 1.95 -47.80 -8.61
CA GLN A 809 1.53 -48.66 -7.50
C GLN A 809 1.16 -47.94 -6.20
N THR A 810 -0.15 -47.78 -6.03
CA THR A 810 -0.83 -47.57 -4.76
C THR A 810 -0.17 -48.41 -3.65
N PRO A 811 0.44 -47.80 -2.62
CA PRO A 811 0.78 -48.52 -1.42
C PRO A 811 -0.53 -48.97 -0.76
N LYS A 812 -0.63 -50.27 -0.48
CA LYS A 812 -1.74 -50.80 0.33
C LYS A 812 -1.79 -50.04 1.66
N ASN A 813 -2.96 -49.47 1.95
CA ASN A 813 -3.41 -48.97 3.24
C ASN A 813 -2.68 -49.61 4.44
N PRO A 814 -2.09 -48.80 5.34
CA PRO A 814 -2.13 -49.10 6.75
C PRO A 814 -3.43 -48.50 7.32
N THR A 815 -4.53 -49.24 7.20
CA THR A 815 -5.69 -49.03 8.07
C THR A 815 -5.25 -49.33 9.50
N ASN A 816 -5.09 -48.29 10.31
CA ASN A 816 -5.47 -48.24 11.73
C ASN A 816 -4.95 -46.96 12.38
N LEU A 817 -5.68 -45.86 12.18
CA LEU A 817 -5.81 -44.84 13.22
C LEU A 817 -7.30 -44.58 13.40
N THR A 818 -7.71 -44.76 14.65
CA THR A 818 -9.06 -44.83 15.20
C THR A 818 -9.94 -43.63 14.84
N LYS A 819 -11.19 -43.91 14.50
CA LYS A 819 -12.29 -42.95 14.35
C LYS A 819 -12.37 -42.00 15.56
N PRO A 820 -12.58 -40.69 15.39
CA PRO A 820 -13.13 -39.86 16.45
C PRO A 820 -14.65 -40.05 16.48
N HIS A 821 -15.18 -40.49 17.62
CA HIS A 821 -16.61 -40.42 17.92
C HIS A 821 -17.02 -38.97 18.22
N PRO A 822 -18.26 -38.57 17.90
CA PRO A 822 -18.76 -37.22 18.13
C PRO A 822 -19.25 -37.10 19.58
N HIS A 823 -18.83 -36.05 20.29
CA HIS A 823 -19.47 -35.71 21.56
C HIS A 823 -20.10 -34.32 21.52
N SER A 824 -21.39 -34.40 21.78
CA SER A 824 -22.42 -33.41 22.03
C SER A 824 -22.13 -32.44 23.19
N GLN A 825 -22.75 -31.27 23.06
CA GLN A 825 -23.27 -30.41 24.12
C GLN A 825 -23.47 -31.07 25.49
N ARG A 826 -23.04 -30.36 26.56
CA ARG A 826 -23.84 -30.09 27.77
C ARG A 826 -23.20 -29.01 28.63
N ASP A 827 -24.10 -28.21 29.20
CA ASP A 827 -23.92 -27.10 30.12
C ASP A 827 -23.43 -27.52 31.52
N ASP A 828 -22.90 -26.53 32.25
CA ASP A 828 -23.21 -26.14 33.64
C ASP A 828 -21.98 -25.78 34.50
N GLU A 829 -21.96 -24.49 34.85
CA GLU A 829 -21.80 -23.87 36.18
C GLU A 829 -20.68 -24.29 37.17
N ASP A 830 -20.01 -23.23 37.64
CA ASP A 830 -19.47 -22.98 38.99
C ASP A 830 -18.49 -23.96 39.65
N GLU A 831 -17.25 -23.51 39.81
CA GLU A 831 -16.70 -23.37 41.17
C GLU A 831 -15.60 -22.30 41.26
N GLN A 832 -15.81 -21.38 42.19
CA GLN A 832 -14.92 -20.30 42.58
C GLN A 832 -13.80 -20.77 43.52
N GLN A 833 -12.75 -19.93 43.53
CA GLN A 833 -11.95 -19.46 44.68
C GLN A 833 -10.51 -19.94 44.89
N ASN A 834 -9.66 -18.90 44.86
CA ASN A 834 -8.47 -18.62 45.68
C ASN A 834 -7.17 -19.38 45.37
N ASP A 835 -6.20 -18.65 44.81
CA ASP A 835 -5.15 -18.16 45.71
C ASP A 835 -4.48 -16.86 45.23
N ALA A 836 -4.11 -16.03 46.20
CA ALA A 836 -3.70 -14.64 46.04
C ALA A 836 -2.18 -14.44 46.24
N ALA A 837 -1.72 -13.30 45.71
CA ALA A 837 -0.58 -12.49 46.14
C ALA A 837 0.85 -12.89 45.70
N ARG A 838 1.45 -12.07 44.82
CA ARG A 838 2.34 -10.95 45.23
C ARG A 838 2.72 -10.05 44.04
N ARG A 839 2.41 -8.75 44.16
CA ARG A 839 2.97 -7.64 43.37
C ARG A 839 4.41 -7.34 43.83
N PRO A 840 5.16 -6.53 43.05
CA PRO A 840 5.30 -5.14 43.47
C PRO A 840 5.09 -4.12 42.35
N GLU A 841 5.06 -2.86 42.80
CA GLU A 841 4.51 -1.64 42.24
C GLU A 841 5.39 -0.93 41.20
N ASN A 842 4.70 -0.14 40.37
CA ASN A 842 5.00 1.19 39.82
C ASN A 842 6.44 1.55 39.39
N CYS A 843 6.56 1.93 38.11
CA CYS A 843 7.01 3.28 37.74
C CYS A 843 6.46 3.65 36.36
N GLU A 844 5.59 4.66 36.34
CA GLU A 844 5.29 5.44 35.14
C GLU A 844 6.56 6.18 34.72
N ASP A 845 6.89 6.18 33.42
CA ASP A 845 7.75 7.22 32.87
C ASP A 845 7.19 7.72 31.54
N SER A 846 6.80 8.99 31.58
CA SER A 846 6.26 9.79 30.51
C SER A 846 7.28 10.01 29.39
N PHE A 847 6.90 9.75 28.13
CA PHE A 847 7.66 10.23 26.97
C PHE A 847 7.46 11.74 26.80
N ARG A 848 8.30 12.53 27.48
CA ARG A 848 8.57 13.92 27.10
C ARG A 848 9.48 13.93 25.86
N THR A 849 9.05 14.60 24.80
CA THR A 849 9.93 15.04 23.71
C THR A 849 10.81 16.20 24.21
N ASP A 850 11.80 15.89 25.04
CA ASP A 850 12.88 16.85 25.34
C ASP A 850 13.83 16.90 24.15
N THR A 851 14.00 18.11 23.60
CA THR A 851 14.95 18.37 22.52
C THR A 851 16.38 18.19 23.04
N LYS A 852 17.05 17.15 22.52
CA LYS A 852 18.36 16.62 22.95
C LYS A 852 19.52 17.56 22.58
N MET A 853 20.57 17.62 23.41
CA MET A 853 21.59 18.69 23.37
C MET A 853 23.00 18.17 23.04
N VAL A 854 23.71 18.85 22.14
CA VAL A 854 25.08 18.53 21.70
C VAL A 854 25.99 19.73 21.96
N TYR A 855 27.19 19.47 22.51
CA TYR A 855 28.22 20.49 22.70
C TYR A 855 29.21 20.47 21.54
N TYR A 856 29.49 21.65 20.98
CA TYR A 856 30.48 21.88 19.93
C TYR A 856 31.66 22.66 20.50
N PHE A 857 32.87 22.33 20.07
CA PHE A 857 34.11 23.03 20.40
C PHE A 857 34.89 23.30 19.13
N THR A 858 35.65 24.39 19.13
CA THR A 858 36.57 24.73 18.05
C THR A 858 37.99 24.72 18.60
N SER A 859 38.89 23.92 18.01
CA SER A 859 40.32 23.95 18.33
C SER A 859 41.08 24.77 17.29
N THR A 860 41.77 25.80 17.75
CA THR A 860 42.55 26.74 16.92
C THR A 860 44.03 26.36 16.83
N VAL A 861 44.41 25.16 17.26
CA VAL A 861 45.81 24.66 17.21
C VAL A 861 46.22 24.15 15.82
N VAL A 862 45.27 24.14 14.88
CA VAL A 862 45.43 23.80 13.47
C VAL A 862 44.74 24.85 12.61
N ASP A 863 45.21 25.03 11.37
CA ASP A 863 44.63 25.92 10.37
C ASP A 863 44.29 25.11 9.10
N PRO A 864 43.01 25.05 8.67
CA PRO A 864 41.82 25.63 9.31
C PRO A 864 41.50 25.01 10.68
N SER A 865 40.81 25.78 11.54
CA SER A 865 40.44 25.32 12.89
C SER A 865 39.56 24.06 12.86
N ALA A 866 39.84 23.13 13.77
CA ALA A 866 39.14 21.85 13.84
C ALA A 866 37.83 21.94 14.62
N PHE A 867 36.77 21.30 14.10
CA PHE A 867 35.46 21.21 14.74
C PHE A 867 35.30 19.91 15.51
N ILE A 868 34.95 20.02 16.78
CA ILE A 868 34.83 18.90 17.74
C ILE A 868 33.43 18.92 18.32
N TYR A 869 32.80 17.76 18.53
CA TYR A 869 31.48 17.69 19.15
C TYR A 869 31.33 16.47 20.08
N VAL A 870 30.43 16.58 21.06
CA VAL A 870 30.18 15.57 22.10
C VAL A 870 28.71 15.61 22.53
N GLY A 871 28.10 14.45 22.75
CA GLY A 871 26.77 14.35 23.35
C GLY A 871 26.80 14.80 24.81
N LYS A 872 25.71 15.40 25.31
CA LYS A 872 25.62 15.83 26.71
C LYS A 872 25.73 14.64 27.69
N ASP A 873 25.17 13.50 27.32
CA ASP A 873 25.19 12.25 28.05
C ASP A 873 25.30 11.01 27.13
N LYS A 874 25.18 9.82 27.71
CA LYS A 874 25.33 8.53 27.03
C LYS A 874 24.24 8.25 25.99
N PHE A 875 23.04 8.81 26.17
CA PHE A 875 21.90 8.63 25.26
C PHE A 875 22.04 9.50 24.01
N GLU A 876 22.57 10.73 24.09
CA GLU A 876 22.85 11.51 22.87
C GLU A 876 24.03 10.94 22.06
N ASN A 877 24.99 10.28 22.74
CA ASN A 877 26.07 9.60 22.04
C ASN A 877 25.57 8.45 21.15
N GLU A 878 24.46 7.79 21.48
CA GLU A 878 23.84 6.77 20.62
C GLU A 878 23.31 7.36 19.30
N GLU A 879 22.75 8.58 19.31
CA GLU A 879 22.31 9.25 18.09
C GLU A 879 23.48 9.79 17.25
N LEU A 880 24.53 10.31 17.89
CA LEU A 880 25.76 10.69 17.19
C LEU A 880 26.44 9.49 16.52
N ILE A 881 26.34 8.30 17.10
CA ILE A 881 26.79 7.05 16.46
C ILE A 881 25.84 6.69 15.32
N LYS A 882 24.52 6.76 15.52
CA LYS A 882 23.53 6.38 14.50
C LYS A 882 23.57 7.24 13.22
N TYR A 883 23.85 8.54 13.36
CA TYR A 883 23.86 9.51 12.27
C TYR A 883 25.26 10.05 11.92
N GLY A 884 26.33 9.40 12.41
CA GLY A 884 27.70 9.78 12.08
C GLY A 884 28.05 9.60 10.60
N TRP A 885 29.17 10.21 10.19
CA TRP A 885 29.56 10.27 8.78
C TRP A 885 30.52 9.15 8.41
N GLU A 886 30.23 8.49 7.30
CA GLU A 886 30.98 7.36 6.79
C GLU A 886 32.22 7.78 5.98
N GLU A 887 33.25 6.93 5.99
CA GLU A 887 34.43 7.03 5.14
C GLU A 887 34.25 6.01 4.02
N ASP A 888 34.00 6.46 2.78
CA ASP A 888 33.83 5.57 1.63
C ASP A 888 35.18 5.03 1.17
N GLY A 889 35.58 3.90 1.77
CA GLY A 889 36.61 3.02 1.23
C GLY A 889 35.99 1.92 0.37
N THR A 890 36.16 2.03 -0.95
CA THR A 890 36.03 0.97 -1.98
C THR A 890 34.63 0.45 -2.35
N HIS A 891 33.96 1.15 -3.28
CA HIS A 891 33.30 0.49 -4.42
C HIS A 891 34.06 0.82 -5.71
N SER A 892 34.82 -0.15 -6.20
CA SER A 892 35.43 -0.08 -7.52
C SER A 892 34.35 -0.34 -8.58
N LEU A 893 33.81 0.75 -9.13
CA LEU A 893 33.43 0.82 -10.54
C LEU A 893 33.95 2.16 -11.07
N THR A 894 35.04 2.05 -11.86
CA THR A 894 35.55 3.03 -12.82
C THR A 894 36.27 4.29 -12.29
N HIS A 895 37.46 4.52 -12.84
CA HIS A 895 38.38 5.60 -12.52
C HIS A 895 37.85 7.02 -12.84
N SER A 896 38.41 7.97 -12.07
CA SER A 896 38.55 9.42 -12.29
C SER A 896 37.34 10.35 -12.08
N LEU A 897 37.05 10.65 -10.82
CA LEU A 897 37.04 12.01 -10.22
C LEU A 897 36.97 11.80 -8.70
N SER A 898 38.03 12.18 -7.97
CA SER A 898 38.11 12.02 -6.51
C SER A 898 37.04 12.90 -5.85
N LEU A 899 35.93 12.29 -5.43
CA LEU A 899 34.95 12.94 -4.56
C LEU A 899 35.61 13.24 -3.21
N THR A 900 35.35 14.43 -2.68
CA THR A 900 35.98 14.96 -1.48
C THR A 900 35.14 14.55 -0.26
N HIS A 901 35.69 13.68 0.59
CA HIS A 901 34.93 13.06 1.70
C HIS A 901 35.25 13.72 3.06
N LEU A 902 34.22 13.94 3.87
CA LEU A 902 34.30 14.40 5.27
C LEU A 902 34.28 13.17 6.19
N THR A 903 35.35 12.94 6.94
CA THR A 903 35.48 11.79 7.84
C THR A 903 35.36 12.19 9.31
N THR A 904 34.73 11.34 10.11
CA THR A 904 34.60 11.56 11.57
C THR A 904 35.42 10.54 12.35
N SER A 905 36.22 11.00 13.31
CA SER A 905 36.97 10.13 14.23
C SER A 905 36.40 10.19 15.64
N GLN A 906 36.16 9.04 16.25
CA GLN A 906 35.65 8.92 17.63
C GLN A 906 36.81 8.66 18.60
N PHE A 907 36.79 9.35 19.75
CA PHE A 907 37.75 9.24 20.85
C PHE A 907 37.04 8.78 22.12
N HIS A 908 37.65 7.83 22.84
CA HIS A 908 37.11 7.23 24.07
C HIS A 908 38.25 6.78 25.00
N VAL A 909 38.00 6.67 26.31
CA VAL A 909 39.02 6.20 27.26
C VAL A 909 39.09 4.67 27.26
N ASP A 910 40.28 4.09 27.07
CA ASP A 910 40.47 2.64 27.03
C ASP A 910 39.95 1.99 28.33
N LYS A 911 39.02 1.03 28.19
CA LYS A 911 38.45 0.21 29.28
C LYS A 911 37.68 0.97 30.37
N LEU A 912 37.24 2.20 30.15
CA LEU A 912 36.41 2.97 31.10
C LEU A 912 35.18 3.54 30.42
N SER A 913 34.06 3.64 31.14
CA SER A 913 32.90 4.38 30.64
C SER A 913 33.26 5.88 30.56
N SER A 914 33.32 6.43 29.34
CA SER A 914 33.65 7.83 29.09
C SER A 914 32.75 8.47 28.04
N ALA A 915 32.67 9.80 28.06
CA ALA A 915 32.10 10.56 26.95
C ALA A 915 32.82 10.20 25.62
N HIS A 916 32.06 10.16 24.52
CA HIS A 916 32.57 9.96 23.17
C HIS A 916 32.79 11.31 22.51
N ILE A 917 34.04 11.63 22.19
CA ILE A 917 34.38 12.86 21.51
C ILE A 917 34.55 12.59 20.03
N TYR A 918 33.92 13.40 19.19
CA TYR A 918 33.97 13.27 17.74
C TYR A 918 34.72 14.44 17.13
N LEU A 919 35.71 14.14 16.31
CA LEU A 919 36.42 15.11 15.47
C LEU A 919 35.83 15.08 14.06
N ARG A 920 35.42 16.24 13.55
CA ARG A 920 35.06 16.42 12.14
C ARG A 920 36.30 16.88 11.38
N LEU A 921 36.81 16.02 10.49
CA LEU A 921 37.91 16.39 9.60
C LEU A 921 37.39 17.32 8.48
N PRO A 922 38.18 18.29 8.00
CA PRO A 922 37.76 19.22 6.95
C PRO A 922 37.55 18.54 5.59
N GLU A 923 36.76 19.17 4.70
CA GLU A 923 36.59 18.69 3.32
C GLU A 923 37.95 18.68 2.63
N GLN A 924 38.31 17.52 2.05
CA GLN A 924 39.52 17.41 1.25
C GLN A 924 39.38 18.37 0.05
N SER A 925 40.29 19.33 -0.12
CA SER A 925 40.30 20.14 -1.35
C SER A 925 41.16 19.44 -2.40
N SER A 926 40.87 19.68 -3.68
CA SER A 926 41.73 19.26 -4.80
C SER A 926 42.97 20.14 -4.97
N ASP A 927 43.21 21.07 -4.04
CA ASP A 927 44.31 22.02 -4.05
C ASP A 927 45.50 21.43 -3.26
N ALA A 928 46.58 21.12 -3.97
CA ALA A 928 47.78 20.50 -3.40
C ALA A 928 48.54 21.38 -2.38
N SER A 929 48.12 22.64 -2.19
CA SER A 929 48.70 23.57 -1.21
C SER A 929 48.12 23.45 0.21
N VAL A 930 47.03 22.70 0.39
CA VAL A 930 46.36 22.50 1.70
C VAL A 930 46.76 21.16 2.30
N THR A 931 47.30 21.16 3.53
CA THR A 931 47.71 19.94 4.25
C THR A 931 46.51 18.99 4.42
N GLN A 932 46.54 17.85 3.72
CA GLN A 932 45.51 16.81 3.83
C GLN A 932 45.55 16.17 5.23
N MET A 933 44.45 16.29 6.00
CA MET A 933 44.29 15.59 7.28
C MET A 933 43.45 14.33 7.09
N THR A 934 44.05 13.18 7.36
CA THR A 934 43.37 11.88 7.43
C THR A 934 43.24 11.42 8.88
N TRP A 935 42.33 10.49 9.18
CA TRP A 935 42.11 10.01 10.55
C TRP A 935 43.36 9.37 11.16
N ASP A 936 44.25 8.82 10.34
CA ASP A 936 45.47 8.16 10.75
C ASP A 936 46.67 9.12 10.87
N ALA A 937 46.55 10.37 10.40
CA ALA A 937 47.59 11.40 10.41
C ALA A 937 47.13 12.72 11.07
N ILE A 938 46.39 12.65 12.18
CA ILE A 938 45.96 13.83 12.94
C ILE A 938 47.18 14.51 13.60
N PRO A 939 47.39 15.84 13.45
CA PRO A 939 48.52 16.54 14.05
C PRO A 939 48.57 16.38 15.58
N GLN A 940 49.80 16.24 16.11
CA GLN A 940 50.03 16.00 17.53
C GLN A 940 49.36 17.05 18.46
N PRO A 941 49.39 18.37 18.16
CA PRO A 941 48.71 19.36 19.00
C PRO A 941 47.19 19.15 19.07
N LEU A 942 46.56 18.74 17.96
CA LEU A 942 45.13 18.46 17.90
C LEU A 942 44.77 17.14 18.60
N LEU A 943 45.62 16.11 18.48
CA LEU A 943 45.48 14.88 19.25
C LEU A 943 45.55 15.14 20.77
N THR A 944 46.44 16.02 21.22
CA THR A 944 46.53 16.44 22.62
C THR A 944 45.23 17.13 23.07
N ASP A 945 44.66 18.03 22.27
CA ASP A 945 43.38 18.69 22.57
C ASP A 945 42.24 17.69 22.74
N LEU A 946 42.11 16.75 21.81
CA LEU A 946 41.08 15.71 21.83
C LEU A 946 41.26 14.75 23.02
N ALA A 947 42.49 14.33 23.31
CA ALA A 947 42.79 13.43 24.41
C ALA A 947 42.57 14.08 25.78
N GLN A 948 42.96 15.36 25.94
CA GLN A 948 42.72 16.13 27.17
C GLN A 948 41.23 16.41 27.37
N LEU A 949 40.49 16.72 26.30
CA LEU A 949 39.04 16.90 26.37
C LEU A 949 38.32 15.59 26.71
N THR A 950 38.79 14.45 26.16
CA THR A 950 38.24 13.11 26.44
C THR A 950 38.50 12.72 27.89
N LYS A 951 39.70 12.99 28.41
CA LYS A 951 40.02 12.83 29.84
C LYS A 951 39.10 13.67 30.73
N ALA A 952 38.93 14.95 30.41
CA ALA A 952 38.15 15.89 31.22
C ALA A 952 36.65 15.56 31.28
N ASN A 953 36.09 14.99 30.21
CA ASN A 953 34.68 14.59 30.12
C ASN A 953 34.43 13.12 30.52
N SER A 954 35.46 12.39 30.97
CA SER A 954 35.30 11.04 31.54
C SER A 954 35.13 11.12 33.06
N ILE A 955 34.05 10.56 33.59
CA ILE A 955 33.76 10.57 35.04
C ILE A 955 34.87 9.87 35.83
N GLU A 956 35.30 8.69 35.39
CA GLU A 956 36.37 7.92 36.02
C GLU A 956 37.76 8.33 35.53
N GLY A 957 37.92 8.58 34.23
CA GLY A 957 39.20 8.92 33.63
C GLY A 957 39.76 10.26 34.12
N ASN A 958 38.90 11.22 34.46
CA ASN A 958 39.31 12.50 35.02
C ASN A 958 39.93 12.36 36.42
N LYS A 959 39.61 11.31 37.17
CA LYS A 959 40.12 11.07 38.54
C LYS A 959 41.42 10.26 38.57
N LYS A 960 41.86 9.70 37.43
CA LYS A 960 43.08 8.90 37.32
C LYS A 960 44.28 9.75 36.90
N ASP A 961 45.44 9.48 37.48
CA ASP A 961 46.68 10.21 37.19
C ASP A 961 47.02 10.17 35.69
N ASN A 962 47.09 8.95 35.13
CA ASN A 962 47.25 8.71 33.70
C ASN A 962 46.08 7.92 33.12
N ILE A 963 45.77 8.13 31.84
CA ILE A 963 44.80 7.32 31.09
C ILE A 963 45.31 7.08 29.67
N THR A 964 44.85 6.02 29.03
CA THR A 964 45.02 5.82 27.59
C THR A 964 43.71 6.17 26.90
N VAL A 965 43.75 7.06 25.91
CA VAL A 965 42.62 7.38 25.04
C VAL A 965 42.80 6.60 23.74
N ILE A 966 41.76 5.92 23.30
CA ILE A 966 41.72 5.25 22.00
C ILE A 966 40.94 6.08 21.00
N TYR A 967 41.31 6.00 19.73
CA TYR A 967 40.55 6.64 18.65
C TYR A 967 40.52 5.80 17.37
N THR A 968 39.43 5.93 16.63
CA THR A 968 39.14 5.14 15.43
C THR A 968 38.17 5.90 14.52
N PRO A 969 38.18 5.70 13.19
CA PRO A 969 37.19 6.29 12.31
C PRO A 969 35.79 5.74 12.61
N TRP A 970 34.75 6.55 12.42
CA TRP A 970 33.36 6.18 12.69
C TRP A 970 32.94 4.89 11.96
N SER A 971 33.42 4.68 10.73
CA SER A 971 33.17 3.48 9.92
C SER A 971 33.61 2.18 10.61
N ASN A 972 34.56 2.25 11.55
CA ASN A 972 35.07 1.11 12.31
C ASN A 972 34.29 0.82 13.60
N LEU A 973 33.33 1.66 13.98
CA LEU A 973 32.49 1.42 15.15
C LEU A 973 31.51 0.26 14.89
N LYS A 974 31.37 -0.64 15.85
CA LYS A 974 30.41 -1.74 15.85
C LYS A 974 29.50 -1.59 17.06
N LYS A 975 28.21 -1.39 16.78
CA LYS A 975 27.14 -1.34 17.77
C LYS A 975 26.04 -2.29 17.31
N ASP A 976 25.56 -3.15 18.19
CA ASP A 976 24.39 -3.99 17.96
C ASP A 976 23.34 -3.76 19.05
N GLY A 977 22.11 -4.20 18.79
CA GLY A 977 20.96 -3.99 19.68
C GLY A 977 21.03 -4.73 21.02
N SER A 978 22.04 -5.60 21.23
CA SER A 978 22.26 -6.32 22.48
C SER A 978 23.25 -5.62 23.42
N MET A 979 23.94 -4.57 22.95
CA MET A 979 24.94 -3.82 23.72
C MET A 979 24.30 -2.72 24.58
N GLU A 980 24.78 -2.56 25.82
CA GLU A 980 24.29 -1.52 26.74
C GLU A 980 24.49 -0.09 26.20
N VAL A 981 23.66 0.86 26.64
CA VAL A 981 23.76 2.28 26.23
C VAL A 981 25.12 2.86 26.62
N GLY A 982 25.88 3.36 25.64
CA GLY A 982 27.24 3.85 25.79
C GLY A 982 28.33 2.81 25.49
N GLN A 983 28.00 1.52 25.34
CA GLN A 983 28.95 0.48 24.98
C GLN A 983 29.16 0.41 23.46
N VAL A 984 30.40 0.40 23.00
CA VAL A 984 30.77 0.28 21.58
C VAL A 984 31.93 -0.70 21.41
N SER A 985 31.92 -1.47 20.32
CA SER A 985 32.99 -2.38 19.91
C SER A 985 33.57 -1.93 18.56
N PHE A 986 34.56 -2.64 18.02
CA PHE A 986 35.25 -2.27 16.78
C PHE A 986 35.15 -3.38 15.74
N LYS A 987 34.97 -3.01 14.46
CA LYS A 987 34.94 -3.96 13.33
C LYS A 987 36.32 -4.55 13.05
N ASP A 988 37.37 -3.73 13.09
CA ASP A 988 38.77 -4.12 12.92
C ASP A 988 39.65 -3.51 14.04
N PRO A 989 40.26 -4.32 14.91
CA PRO A 989 41.19 -3.85 15.95
C PRO A 989 42.42 -3.11 15.40
N ARG A 990 42.83 -3.35 14.15
CA ARG A 990 44.00 -2.70 13.54
C ARG A 990 43.77 -1.22 13.24
N LYS A 991 42.50 -0.81 13.15
CA LYS A 991 42.08 0.59 12.92
C LYS A 991 41.87 1.38 14.22
N VAL A 992 42.32 0.84 15.36
CA VAL A 992 42.24 1.50 16.67
C VAL A 992 43.63 1.98 17.08
N LYS A 993 43.81 3.30 17.23
CA LYS A 993 45.06 3.92 17.69
C LYS A 993 44.94 4.35 19.15
N LYS A 994 46.07 4.47 19.85
CA LYS A 994 46.13 4.79 21.29
C LYS A 994 47.01 6.02 21.54
N VAL A 995 46.56 6.89 22.45
CA VAL A 995 47.29 8.07 22.93
C VAL A 995 47.34 8.02 24.45
N LEU A 996 48.54 8.06 25.02
CA LEU A 996 48.72 8.11 26.47
C LEU A 996 48.61 9.56 26.95
N VAL A 997 47.74 9.81 27.92
CA VAL A 997 47.62 11.10 28.62
C VAL A 997 48.25 10.95 30.01
N PRO A 998 49.51 11.39 30.20
CA PRO A 998 50.25 11.17 31.44
C PRO A 998 49.68 11.98 32.61
N GLN A 999 49.15 13.18 32.35
CA GLN A 999 48.49 14.04 33.35
C GLN A 999 47.50 15.00 32.66
N ARG A 1000 46.55 15.54 33.44
CA ARG A 1000 45.57 16.50 32.94
C ARG A 1000 46.19 17.89 32.80
N GLU A 1001 46.03 18.49 31.62
CA GLU A 1001 46.50 19.85 31.33
C GLU A 1001 45.34 20.84 31.36
N ASN A 1002 45.12 21.48 32.51
CA ASN A 1002 44.05 22.47 32.69
C ASN A 1002 44.09 23.64 31.67
N PRO A 1003 45.25 24.17 31.23
CA PRO A 1003 45.29 25.21 30.20
C PRO A 1003 44.62 24.79 28.87
N VAL A 1004 44.79 23.53 28.44
CA VAL A 1004 44.21 22.99 27.20
C VAL A 1004 42.70 22.88 27.32
N VAL A 1005 42.21 22.29 28.42
CA VAL A 1005 40.77 22.13 28.68
C VAL A 1005 40.07 23.48 28.81
N ASN A 1006 40.70 24.44 29.49
CA ASN A 1006 40.16 25.79 29.65
C ASN A 1006 40.11 26.54 28.32
N ARG A 1007 41.10 26.36 27.44
CA ARG A 1007 41.09 26.94 26.08
C ARG A 1007 39.92 26.39 25.26
N LEU A 1008 39.69 25.08 25.26
CA LEU A 1008 38.59 24.45 24.53
C LEU A 1008 37.23 24.85 25.12
N ASN A 1009 37.08 24.89 26.44
CA ASN A 1009 35.82 25.30 27.07
C ASN A 1009 35.41 26.75 26.73
N LYS A 1010 36.35 27.64 26.37
CA LYS A 1010 36.01 28.99 25.89
C LYS A 1010 35.35 29.00 24.51
N THR A 1011 35.54 27.96 23.70
CA THR A 1011 34.93 27.81 22.37
C THR A 1011 33.70 26.91 22.38
N LYS A 1012 33.23 26.49 23.57
CA LYS A 1012 32.08 25.61 23.77
C LYS A 1012 30.78 26.31 23.36
N VAL A 1013 30.05 25.72 22.42
CA VAL A 1013 28.71 26.14 21.97
C VAL A 1013 27.73 24.99 22.16
N GLU A 1014 26.57 25.28 22.74
CA GLU A 1014 25.48 24.30 22.90
C GLU A 1014 24.47 24.46 21.76
N ARG A 1015 24.09 23.35 21.11
CA ARG A 1015 23.07 23.33 20.05
C ARG A 1015 22.16 22.11 20.17
N LYS A 1016 21.02 22.19 19.49
CA LYS A 1016 20.01 21.11 19.36
C LYS A 1016 19.85 20.72 17.88
N PRO A 1017 20.84 20.05 17.27
CA PRO A 1017 20.82 19.73 15.84
C PRO A 1017 19.84 18.58 15.55
N ASP A 1018 19.14 18.65 14.40
CA ASP A 1018 18.46 17.48 13.82
C ASP A 1018 19.47 16.69 12.97
N LEU A 1019 20.16 15.77 13.63
CA LEU A 1019 21.23 14.98 13.01
C LEU A 1019 20.73 14.07 11.88
N LYS A 1020 19.44 13.71 11.90
CA LYS A 1020 18.80 12.92 10.84
C LYS A 1020 18.59 13.81 9.61
N GLN A 1021 18.00 14.99 9.80
CA GLN A 1021 17.78 15.95 8.71
C GLN A 1021 19.10 16.41 8.08
N GLU A 1022 20.13 16.71 8.89
CA GLU A 1022 21.47 17.09 8.37
C GLU A 1022 22.10 15.99 7.49
N ARG A 1023 21.92 14.71 7.86
CA ARG A 1023 22.39 13.57 7.04
C ARG A 1023 21.58 13.44 5.75
N GLU A 1024 20.26 13.57 5.82
CA GLU A 1024 19.36 13.45 4.67
C GLU A 1024 19.58 14.56 3.64
N ASP A 1025 19.76 15.81 4.09
CA ASP A 1025 20.05 16.96 3.22
C ASP A 1025 21.37 16.79 2.49
N ARG A 1026 22.41 16.29 3.16
CA ARG A 1026 23.70 16.02 2.52
C ARG A 1026 23.65 14.85 1.54
N LEU A 1027 22.94 13.77 1.87
CA LEU A 1027 22.69 12.66 0.93
C LEU A 1027 21.91 13.12 -0.30
N LYS A 1028 21.06 14.14 -0.16
CA LYS A 1028 20.34 14.77 -1.27
C LYS A 1028 21.27 15.62 -2.14
N GLU A 1029 22.21 16.36 -1.54
CA GLU A 1029 23.23 17.11 -2.29
C GLU A 1029 24.21 16.20 -3.04
N LEU A 1030 24.69 15.12 -2.41
CA LEU A 1030 25.53 14.10 -3.05
C LEU A 1030 24.83 13.48 -4.25
N ARG A 1031 23.57 13.03 -4.08
CA ARG A 1031 22.75 12.50 -5.18
C ARG A 1031 22.56 13.49 -6.33
N LYS A 1032 22.38 14.78 -6.03
CA LYS A 1032 22.31 15.84 -7.07
C LYS A 1032 23.62 15.97 -7.85
N ARG A 1033 24.78 15.91 -7.17
CA ARG A 1033 26.10 15.99 -7.82
C ARG A 1033 26.36 14.75 -8.69
N ASP A 1034 26.02 13.56 -8.20
CA ASP A 1034 26.18 12.30 -8.95
C ASP A 1034 25.27 12.26 -10.19
N GLN A 1035 24.03 12.73 -10.06
CA GLN A 1035 23.11 12.86 -11.20
C GLN A 1035 23.66 13.83 -12.24
N ALA A 1036 24.20 14.98 -11.83
CA ALA A 1036 24.80 15.95 -12.74
C ALA A 1036 26.04 15.37 -13.48
N ALA A 1037 26.90 14.63 -12.77
CA ALA A 1037 28.06 13.96 -13.36
C ALA A 1037 27.65 12.84 -14.34
N SER A 1038 26.64 12.04 -14.01
CA SER A 1038 26.09 11.00 -14.89
C SER A 1038 25.46 11.57 -16.16
N LEU A 1039 24.73 12.69 -16.05
CA LEU A 1039 24.17 13.41 -17.18
C LEU A 1039 25.25 13.92 -18.14
N LEU A 1040 26.35 14.47 -17.61
CA LEU A 1040 27.52 14.88 -18.39
C LEU A 1040 28.15 13.70 -19.13
N ARG A 1041 28.31 12.55 -18.47
CA ARG A 1041 28.88 11.34 -19.09
C ARG A 1041 27.99 10.79 -20.21
N LYS A 1042 26.68 10.71 -19.99
CA LYS A 1042 25.71 10.31 -21.03
C LYS A 1042 25.72 11.24 -22.23
N LYS A 1043 25.90 12.55 -22.02
CA LYS A 1043 25.99 13.54 -23.09
C LYS A 1043 27.25 13.35 -23.94
N GLU A 1044 28.38 13.03 -23.31
CA GLU A 1044 29.63 12.74 -24.02
C GLU A 1044 29.61 11.38 -24.74
N GLU A 1045 29.07 10.33 -24.11
CA GLU A 1045 28.88 9.02 -24.74
C GLU A 1045 27.95 9.10 -25.96
N ALA A 1046 26.88 9.90 -25.88
CA ALA A 1046 25.99 10.16 -27.01
C ALA A 1046 26.70 10.90 -28.16
N ARG A 1047 27.55 11.89 -27.85
CA ARG A 1047 28.37 12.61 -28.84
C ARG A 1047 29.32 11.66 -29.58
N VAL A 1048 30.02 10.80 -28.85
CA VAL A 1048 30.93 9.78 -29.42
C VAL A 1048 30.17 8.74 -30.25
N MET A 1049 28.97 8.34 -29.83
CA MET A 1049 28.12 7.44 -30.63
C MET A 1049 27.64 8.09 -31.93
N GLN A 1050 27.32 9.39 -31.91
CA GLN A 1050 26.89 10.13 -33.10
C GLN A 1050 28.04 10.26 -34.10
N GLU A 1051 29.26 10.60 -33.65
CA GLU A 1051 30.45 10.60 -34.50
C GLU A 1051 30.76 9.22 -35.10
N ARG A 1052 30.56 8.13 -34.34
CA ARG A 1052 30.73 6.76 -34.85
C ARG A 1052 29.66 6.39 -35.89
N LYS A 1053 28.42 6.83 -35.70
CA LYS A 1053 27.34 6.64 -36.68
C LYS A 1053 27.60 7.43 -37.96
N GLU A 1054 28.06 8.67 -37.88
CA GLU A 1054 28.42 9.48 -39.05
C GLU A 1054 29.60 8.86 -39.81
N LYS A 1055 30.67 8.43 -39.11
CA LYS A 1055 31.79 7.73 -39.76
C LYS A 1055 31.37 6.42 -40.40
N LYS A 1056 30.44 5.68 -39.78
CA LYS A 1056 29.89 4.46 -40.36
C LYS A 1056 29.03 4.76 -41.59
N TRP A 1057 28.17 5.77 -41.52
CA TRP A 1057 27.36 6.22 -42.66
C TRP A 1057 28.23 6.67 -43.84
N GLN A 1058 29.26 7.48 -43.58
CA GLN A 1058 30.24 7.88 -44.60
C GLN A 1058 30.99 6.70 -45.22
N LYS A 1059 31.33 5.68 -44.41
CA LYS A 1059 32.00 4.47 -44.91
C LYS A 1059 31.05 3.61 -45.76
N ASP A 1060 29.80 3.47 -45.34
CA ASP A 1060 28.79 2.64 -46.00
C ASP A 1060 28.32 3.30 -47.32
N HIS A 1061 28.34 4.63 -47.42
CA HIS A 1061 27.92 5.39 -48.62
C HIS A 1061 29.12 5.91 -49.45
N ALA A 1062 30.36 5.48 -49.13
CA ALA A 1062 31.57 5.90 -49.86
C ALA A 1062 31.62 5.40 -51.32
N TYR A 1063 30.76 4.44 -51.68
CA TYR A 1063 30.72 3.81 -53.00
C TYR A 1063 29.39 4.02 -53.74
N ASP A 1064 28.45 4.77 -53.18
CA ASP A 1064 27.12 4.95 -53.79
C ASP A 1064 27.19 5.73 -55.12
N ASP A 1065 28.17 6.64 -55.27
CA ASP A 1065 28.43 7.35 -56.53
C ASP A 1065 29.16 6.50 -57.58
N LEU A 1066 29.74 5.35 -57.20
CA LEU A 1066 30.48 4.44 -58.09
C LEU A 1066 29.56 3.46 -58.85
N PHE A 1067 28.28 3.37 -58.45
CA PHE A 1067 27.28 2.47 -59.04
C PHE A 1067 26.02 3.20 -59.54
N SER A 1068 26.10 4.52 -59.77
CA SER A 1068 25.03 5.24 -60.45
C SER A 1068 24.89 4.74 -61.90
N GLN A 1069 23.65 4.67 -62.39
CA GLN A 1069 23.36 4.21 -63.76
C GLN A 1069 24.13 5.00 -64.82
N ASP A 1070 24.32 6.30 -64.61
CA ASP A 1070 25.07 7.18 -65.52
C ASP A 1070 26.57 6.78 -65.62
N ASN A 1071 27.21 6.37 -64.52
CA ASN A 1071 28.62 5.94 -64.49
C ASN A 1071 28.82 4.50 -64.99
N MET A 1072 27.79 3.65 -64.88
CA MET A 1072 27.78 2.30 -65.48
C MET A 1072 27.53 2.32 -67.00
N GLU A 1073 26.83 3.34 -67.52
CA GLU A 1073 26.64 3.52 -68.97
C GLU A 1073 27.91 4.04 -69.66
N GLU A 1074 28.72 4.89 -69.02
CA GLU A 1074 30.02 5.35 -69.56
C GLU A 1074 31.10 4.27 -69.63
N SER A 1075 30.96 3.18 -68.87
CA SER A 1075 31.94 2.07 -68.80
C SER A 1075 31.54 0.82 -69.60
N SER A 1076 30.41 0.86 -70.31
CA SER A 1076 29.91 -0.24 -71.15
C SER A 1076 30.50 -0.22 -72.56
N ASN A 1077 31.23 -1.28 -72.93
CA ASN A 1077 31.80 -1.48 -74.27
C ASN A 1077 30.77 -1.81 -75.38
N GLN A 1078 29.46 -1.65 -75.14
CA GLN A 1078 28.41 -2.05 -76.08
C GLN A 1078 27.93 -0.94 -77.03
N ASN A 1079 28.38 0.31 -76.86
CA ASN A 1079 28.09 1.46 -77.74
C ASN A 1079 29.36 2.19 -78.20
N ARG A 1080 30.33 1.48 -78.79
CA ARG A 1080 31.49 2.12 -79.46
C ARG A 1080 31.18 2.35 -80.94
N ASN A 1081 31.43 3.58 -81.39
CA ASN A 1081 31.29 4.02 -82.78
C ASN A 1081 32.37 3.38 -83.68
N GLU A 1082 32.11 3.21 -84.98
CA GLU A 1082 32.87 2.39 -85.95
C GLU A 1082 34.34 2.78 -86.24
N ASP A 1083 34.94 3.74 -85.53
CA ASP A 1083 36.33 4.20 -85.74
C ASP A 1083 37.29 3.76 -84.61
N TRP A 1084 37.20 2.51 -84.14
CA TRP A 1084 38.06 2.01 -83.04
C TRP A 1084 39.39 1.35 -83.48
N GLU A 1085 39.86 1.60 -84.71
CA GLU A 1085 41.13 1.03 -85.21
C GLU A 1085 42.33 1.98 -85.31
N ASP A 1086 42.29 3.21 -84.76
CA ASP A 1086 43.38 4.18 -84.99
C ASP A 1086 44.24 4.62 -83.79
N ASP A 1087 44.10 4.04 -82.58
CA ASP A 1087 44.96 4.41 -81.44
C ASP A 1087 45.60 3.19 -80.74
N PHE A 1088 46.56 2.58 -81.44
CA PHE A 1088 47.75 2.03 -80.80
C PHE A 1088 48.95 2.89 -81.24
N MET A 1089 49.16 4.01 -80.56
CA MET A 1089 50.41 4.79 -80.54
C MET A 1089 50.72 5.23 -79.12
#